data_AF-A0AAV8RII8-F1
#
_entry.id   AF-A0AAV8RII8-F1
#
_cell.length_a   1.000
_cell.length_b   1.000
_cell.length_c   1.000
_cell.angle_alpha   90.00
_cell.angle_beta   90.00
_cell.angle_gamma   90.00
#
_symmetry.space_group_name_H-M   'P 1'
#
loop_
_entity.id
_entity.type
_entity.pdbx_description
1 polymer ?
#
loop_
_entity_poly.entity_id
_entity_poly.type
_entity_poly.pdbx_seq_one_letter_code
_entity_poly.pdbx_strand_id
1 'polypeptide(L)'
;MAVAALIRPASFFHGPAGPGQRRRSGGSLASGSFPSASRFPGPRPCRFLRSASSSASQWGMGVRCRAAGTESKAASDAAVRSGEPGRDRLLKVPVLNIRNFCIIAHIDHGKSTLADKLLQLTGTVQMREMKEQFLDNMDLERERGITIKLQAARMRYVLDNEPYCLNLIDTPGHVDFSYEVSRSLVACEGALLVVDASQGVEAQTLANVYLALENNLEIIPVLNKIDLPGAEPDRVAREIEEIIGLDCSTAIQCSAKEGIGITEILNAIVTRVPPPNDTSQSPLRALIFDSYYDPYRGVIVYFRVIDGSIRKGDKIYFMASGKDYFADEIGVLSPNQMQVDELYVGEVGYLSASIRSVADARVGDTITHFGRRAASSLPGYEKATPMVFCGLFPVDADQFPELRDALEKLQLNDAALKFEPETSSAMGFGFRCGFLGLLHMEIVQERLEREYNLTLITTAPSVVYRVNCANGDIIECSNPSLLPEPGKRRSIEEPFVKIEMLTPKEYIGSLMELGQERRGEFKEMNYITENRASLIYELPLAEMVGDFFDQLKSRTKGYASMEYSFLGYRESDLVKLDVQINGEPVEPLSTIVHKDKAYAVGRALTQKLKELIPRQMFKIPIQACIGSKVIASESLSAIRKDVLSKCYGGDISRKKKLLKKQAEGKKRMKAVGKVEVPQEAFMAVLRLEKEVIIQLSRGGGGLGCIICCAHLKDPKESIIVCAIQDLYATKDPISCFISKMVFSYQTEHLVQIRFLQILTVNHCNQAYKYRGKGLGRCLEIDITSSEDEICTAHTL
;
A
#
# COMPACT_ATOMS: atom_id res chain seq x y z
N MET A 1 -55.54 14.99 -4.16
CA MET A 1 -55.45 16.46 -4.09
C MET A 1 -54.18 16.85 -4.82
N ALA A 2 -54.26 17.36 -6.06
CA ALA A 2 -54.27 18.81 -6.39
C ALA A 2 -52.83 19.38 -6.41
N VAL A 3 -52.23 19.98 -7.47
CA VAL A 3 -52.54 20.33 -8.90
C VAL A 3 -51.16 20.41 -9.61
N ALA A 4 -50.81 19.64 -10.64
CA ALA A 4 -50.98 19.82 -12.10
C ALA A 4 -50.38 21.08 -12.80
N ALA A 5 -49.66 20.82 -13.91
CA ALA A 5 -49.48 21.64 -15.13
C ALA A 5 -48.33 22.67 -15.27
N LEU A 6 -47.97 22.84 -16.56
CA LEU A 6 -46.91 23.64 -17.21
C LEU A 6 -45.56 22.89 -17.45
N ILE A 7 -44.93 22.87 -18.64
CA ILE A 7 -45.44 23.06 -20.03
C ILE A 7 -44.51 22.34 -21.08
N ARG A 8 -44.85 22.41 -22.39
CA ARG A 8 -44.07 21.96 -23.60
C ARG A 8 -43.96 23.16 -24.60
N PRO A 9 -43.41 23.11 -25.85
CA PRO A 9 -42.73 22.07 -26.66
C PRO A 9 -41.31 22.57 -27.14
N ALA A 10 -40.59 22.14 -28.19
CA ALA A 10 -40.95 21.51 -29.46
C ALA A 10 -39.77 20.80 -30.20
N SER A 11 -40.14 19.94 -31.14
CA SER A 11 -39.28 19.24 -32.10
C SER A 11 -39.43 19.83 -33.51
N PHE A 12 -38.37 19.82 -34.32
CA PHE A 12 -38.47 20.05 -35.77
C PHE A 12 -37.44 19.22 -36.57
N PHE A 13 -37.93 18.57 -37.62
CA PHE A 13 -37.16 17.94 -38.71
C PHE A 13 -36.66 19.00 -39.69
N HIS A 14 -35.49 18.79 -40.33
CA HIS A 14 -35.31 18.72 -41.81
C HIS A 14 -33.82 18.65 -42.22
N GLY A 15 -33.53 17.90 -43.27
CA GLY A 15 -32.46 18.18 -44.25
C GLY A 15 -33.09 18.18 -45.65
N PRO A 16 -32.38 17.94 -46.77
CA PRO A 16 -30.95 18.13 -47.07
C PRO A 16 -30.73 18.94 -48.38
N ALA A 17 -29.49 19.33 -48.73
CA ALA A 17 -29.12 19.76 -50.09
C ALA A 17 -27.60 19.67 -50.36
N GLY A 18 -27.20 19.40 -51.62
CA GLY A 18 -25.82 19.15 -52.03
C GLY A 18 -25.09 20.33 -52.74
N PRO A 19 -24.33 20.08 -53.82
CA PRO A 19 -22.86 20.16 -53.73
C PRO A 19 -22.19 21.29 -54.56
N GLY A 20 -20.97 21.68 -54.16
CA GLY A 20 -20.16 22.72 -54.82
C GLY A 20 -18.76 22.24 -55.24
N GLN A 21 -18.36 22.57 -56.47
CA GLN A 21 -17.14 22.08 -57.14
C GLN A 21 -15.90 22.99 -57.00
N ARG A 22 -14.71 22.39 -57.17
CA ARG A 22 -13.42 22.96 -57.66
C ARG A 22 -12.70 24.03 -56.80
N ARG A 23 -11.42 23.75 -56.48
CA ARG A 23 -10.27 24.21 -57.31
C ARG A 23 -8.99 23.42 -57.03
N ARG A 24 -8.07 23.42 -58.01
CA ARG A 24 -6.74 22.79 -57.97
C ARG A 24 -5.64 23.83 -57.76
N SER A 25 -4.61 23.45 -57.02
CA SER A 25 -3.20 23.84 -57.20
C SER A 25 -2.36 22.88 -56.35
N GLY A 26 -1.28 22.22 -56.79
CA GLY A 26 -0.52 22.40 -58.03
C GLY A 26 0.92 22.78 -57.68
N GLY A 27 1.79 21.78 -57.49
CA GLY A 27 3.20 21.96 -57.14
C GLY A 27 3.92 20.61 -57.10
N SER A 28 4.88 20.41 -58.00
CA SER A 28 5.52 19.13 -58.32
C SER A 28 7.04 19.24 -58.30
N LEU A 29 7.73 18.10 -58.10
CA LEU A 29 9.01 17.63 -58.73
C LEU A 29 9.66 16.60 -57.77
N ALA A 30 9.74 15.30 -58.11
CA ALA A 30 10.77 14.62 -58.93
C ALA A 30 11.98 14.13 -58.08
N SER A 31 12.66 13.00 -58.33
CA SER A 31 12.48 11.88 -59.28
C SER A 31 13.49 10.74 -59.01
N GLY A 32 13.20 9.51 -59.45
CA GLY A 32 14.18 8.41 -59.61
C GLY A 32 13.62 7.03 -59.19
N SER A 33 13.05 6.16 -60.03
CA SER A 33 13.48 5.50 -61.29
C SER A 33 14.08 4.09 -61.10
N PHE A 34 13.20 3.06 -61.16
CA PHE A 34 13.25 1.78 -61.91
C PHE A 34 14.59 1.26 -62.51
N PRO A 35 14.81 -0.08 -62.67
CA PRO A 35 13.91 -0.95 -63.45
C PRO A 35 13.77 -2.44 -63.00
N SER A 36 13.25 -3.28 -63.91
CA SER A 36 12.54 -4.54 -63.66
C SER A 36 13.04 -5.76 -64.47
N ALA A 37 12.69 -6.96 -63.97
CA ALA A 37 12.27 -8.18 -64.71
C ALA A 37 13.30 -9.17 -65.35
N SER A 38 13.17 -10.46 -64.98
CA SER A 38 13.27 -11.69 -65.81
C SER A 38 12.90 -12.91 -64.93
N ARG A 39 11.81 -13.65 -65.18
CA ARG A 39 11.61 -14.84 -66.06
C ARG A 39 12.35 -16.15 -65.65
N PHE A 40 11.55 -17.13 -65.17
CA PHE A 40 11.56 -18.62 -65.29
C PHE A 40 12.77 -19.36 -65.95
N PRO A 41 13.06 -20.66 -65.62
CA PRO A 41 12.08 -21.73 -65.31
C PRO A 41 12.47 -22.75 -64.21
N GLY A 42 11.61 -23.75 -63.97
CA GLY A 42 11.95 -24.95 -63.17
C GLY A 42 12.17 -26.21 -64.04
N PRO A 43 12.62 -27.33 -63.43
CA PRO A 43 11.94 -28.61 -63.69
C PRO A 43 11.74 -29.50 -62.45
N ARG A 44 11.03 -30.62 -62.65
CA ARG A 44 10.67 -31.68 -61.67
C ARG A 44 11.77 -32.79 -61.60
N PRO A 45 11.47 -34.04 -61.20
CA PRO A 45 11.42 -34.59 -59.83
C PRO A 45 12.41 -35.77 -59.63
N CYS A 46 12.44 -36.43 -58.47
CA CYS A 46 13.01 -37.78 -58.37
C CYS A 46 12.29 -38.67 -57.35
N ARG A 47 12.20 -39.98 -57.66
CA ARG A 47 11.42 -41.01 -56.94
C ARG A 47 12.13 -42.36 -57.11
N PHE A 48 12.66 -42.96 -56.03
CA PHE A 48 13.12 -44.36 -55.88
C PHE A 48 13.85 -44.49 -54.51
N LEU A 49 14.02 -45.63 -53.83
CA LEU A 49 13.67 -47.04 -54.10
C LEU A 49 13.30 -47.78 -52.78
N ARG A 50 12.99 -49.09 -52.89
CA ARG A 50 12.41 -49.99 -51.87
C ARG A 50 13.41 -50.63 -50.89
N SER A 51 12.91 -51.02 -49.71
CA SER A 51 13.04 -52.37 -49.10
C SER A 51 11.95 -52.52 -48.00
N ALA A 52 11.01 -53.48 -47.93
CA ALA A 52 10.86 -54.88 -48.41
C ALA A 52 11.31 -55.98 -47.43
N SER A 53 10.42 -56.34 -46.50
CA SER A 53 10.26 -57.68 -45.86
C SER A 53 8.84 -57.75 -45.24
N SER A 54 7.87 -58.47 -45.81
CA SER A 54 7.54 -59.89 -45.56
C SER A 54 7.46 -60.21 -44.06
N SER A 55 6.29 -60.42 -43.42
CA SER A 55 5.31 -61.51 -43.61
C SER A 55 4.11 -61.27 -42.65
N ALA A 56 2.99 -62.00 -42.61
CA ALA A 56 2.28 -62.90 -43.52
C ALA A 56 0.77 -62.77 -43.25
N SER A 57 -0.06 -63.21 -44.20
CA SER A 57 -1.52 -63.17 -44.14
C SER A 57 -2.14 -64.31 -43.32
N GLN A 58 -3.26 -64.06 -42.64
CA GLN A 58 -4.37 -65.03 -42.66
C GLN A 58 -5.75 -64.37 -42.47
N TRP A 59 -6.74 -64.90 -43.18
CA TRP A 59 -8.15 -64.49 -43.15
C TRP A 59 -8.95 -65.35 -42.17
N GLY A 60 -10.02 -64.80 -41.60
CA GLY A 60 -11.04 -65.55 -40.87
C GLY A 60 -12.38 -64.80 -40.87
N MET A 61 -13.44 -65.41 -41.40
CA MET A 61 -14.79 -64.85 -41.46
C MET A 61 -15.70 -65.41 -40.35
N GLY A 62 -16.69 -64.62 -39.91
CA GLY A 62 -17.73 -65.04 -38.95
C GLY A 62 -17.28 -64.93 -37.48
N VAL A 63 -18.16 -64.68 -36.51
CA VAL A 63 -19.62 -64.85 -36.46
C VAL A 63 -20.27 -63.69 -35.66
N ARG A 64 -21.50 -63.27 -36.02
CA ARG A 64 -22.33 -62.42 -35.15
C ARG A 64 -23.01 -63.27 -34.09
N CYS A 65 -22.71 -63.04 -32.82
CA CYS A 65 -23.55 -63.46 -31.71
C CYS A 65 -24.19 -62.24 -31.04
N ARG A 66 -25.52 -62.19 -31.01
CA ARG A 66 -26.25 -61.35 -30.05
C ARG A 66 -26.28 -62.09 -28.73
N ALA A 67 -25.74 -61.50 -27.67
CA ALA A 67 -26.03 -61.86 -26.30
C ALA A 67 -26.53 -60.60 -25.58
N ALA A 68 -27.61 -60.73 -24.82
CA ALA A 68 -28.19 -59.65 -24.05
C ALA A 68 -27.90 -59.88 -22.56
N GLY A 69 -27.78 -58.78 -21.79
CA GLY A 69 -27.92 -58.82 -20.34
C GLY A 69 -26.65 -58.54 -19.54
N THR A 70 -26.89 -57.82 -18.43
CA THR A 70 -26.10 -57.72 -17.19
C THR A 70 -24.72 -57.05 -17.19
N GLU A 71 -24.72 -55.85 -16.58
CA GLU A 71 -23.75 -55.40 -15.56
C GLU A 71 -22.41 -54.75 -15.96
N SER A 72 -22.52 -53.60 -16.64
CA SER A 72 -21.47 -52.57 -16.61
C SER A 72 -21.51 -51.74 -15.32
N LYS A 73 -21.11 -52.32 -14.18
CA LYS A 73 -20.77 -51.57 -12.94
C LYS A 73 -19.28 -51.59 -12.58
N ALA A 74 -18.51 -52.57 -13.07
CA ALA A 74 -17.07 -52.66 -12.81
C ALA A 74 -16.19 -51.75 -13.71
N ALA A 75 -16.76 -51.20 -14.79
CA ALA A 75 -16.01 -50.41 -15.77
C ALA A 75 -15.81 -48.93 -15.37
N SER A 76 -16.69 -48.36 -14.53
CA SER A 76 -16.55 -47.00 -14.01
C SER A 76 -15.39 -46.89 -13.02
N ASP A 77 -15.24 -47.87 -12.12
CA ASP A 77 -14.28 -47.83 -11.03
C ASP A 77 -12.84 -48.10 -11.50
N ALA A 78 -12.68 -48.78 -12.64
CA ALA A 78 -11.38 -49.03 -13.26
C ALA A 78 -10.78 -47.77 -13.92
N ALA A 79 -11.61 -46.87 -14.48
CA ALA A 79 -11.15 -45.67 -15.16
C ALA A 79 -10.57 -44.61 -14.20
N VAL A 80 -11.02 -44.58 -12.95
CA VAL A 80 -10.58 -43.63 -11.91
C VAL A 80 -9.10 -43.82 -11.53
N ARG A 81 -8.53 -45.02 -11.76
CA ARG A 81 -7.16 -45.38 -11.32
C ARG A 81 -6.05 -45.06 -12.31
N SER A 82 -6.35 -44.41 -13.44
CA SER A 82 -5.37 -44.09 -14.50
C SER A 82 -5.33 -42.62 -14.91
N GLY A 83 -5.81 -41.70 -14.06
CA GLY A 83 -5.73 -40.26 -14.29
C GLY A 83 -4.40 -39.65 -13.83
N GLU A 84 -3.88 -38.67 -14.59
CA GLU A 84 -2.85 -37.77 -14.10
C GLU A 84 -3.38 -36.99 -12.86
N PRO A 85 -2.60 -36.89 -11.77
CA PRO A 85 -3.06 -36.20 -10.56
C PRO A 85 -3.35 -34.72 -10.87
N GLY A 86 -4.60 -34.31 -10.62
CA GLY A 86 -5.09 -32.95 -10.84
C GLY A 86 -6.29 -32.84 -11.80
N ARG A 87 -6.39 -33.70 -12.84
CA ARG A 87 -7.48 -33.62 -13.84
C ARG A 87 -8.89 -33.83 -13.24
N ASP A 88 -8.99 -34.60 -12.16
CA ASP A 88 -10.25 -34.87 -11.46
C ASP A 88 -10.91 -33.59 -10.91
N ARG A 89 -10.14 -32.51 -10.68
CA ARG A 89 -10.66 -31.21 -10.21
C ARG A 89 -11.39 -30.40 -11.28
N LEU A 90 -11.26 -30.78 -12.55
CA LEU A 90 -11.91 -30.14 -13.70
C LEU A 90 -13.23 -30.82 -14.11
N LEU A 91 -13.67 -31.85 -13.38
CA LEU A 91 -14.95 -32.51 -13.65
C LEU A 91 -16.12 -31.56 -13.36
N LYS A 92 -17.13 -31.62 -14.22
CA LYS A 92 -18.35 -30.82 -14.09
C LYS A 92 -19.13 -31.21 -12.83
N VAL A 93 -19.19 -30.27 -11.89
CA VAL A 93 -19.98 -30.36 -10.65
C VAL A 93 -21.34 -29.68 -10.90
N PRO A 94 -22.47 -30.19 -10.37
CA PRO A 94 -23.76 -29.49 -10.47
C PRO A 94 -23.72 -28.16 -9.72
N VAL A 95 -24.48 -27.15 -10.19
CA VAL A 95 -24.48 -25.79 -9.63
C VAL A 95 -24.79 -25.78 -8.11
N LEU A 96 -25.68 -26.67 -7.67
CA LEU A 96 -26.04 -26.89 -6.26
C LEU A 96 -24.87 -27.31 -5.35
N ASN A 97 -23.77 -27.83 -5.92
CA ASN A 97 -22.59 -28.28 -5.20
C ASN A 97 -21.39 -27.31 -5.37
N ILE A 98 -21.63 -26.12 -5.94
CA ILE A 98 -20.65 -25.03 -5.97
C ILE A 98 -20.84 -24.16 -4.71
N ARG A 99 -19.74 -23.68 -4.12
CA ARG A 99 -19.71 -22.65 -3.07
C ARG A 99 -18.64 -21.61 -3.43
N ASN A 100 -19.04 -20.35 -3.56
CA ASN A 100 -18.10 -19.24 -3.71
C ASN A 100 -17.97 -18.53 -2.36
N PHE A 101 -16.77 -18.45 -1.81
CA PHE A 101 -16.55 -17.80 -0.53
C PHE A 101 -15.23 -17.03 -0.51
N CYS A 102 -15.17 -16.04 0.37
CA CYS A 102 -13.97 -15.25 0.62
C CYS A 102 -13.53 -15.37 2.08
N ILE A 103 -12.30 -14.93 2.38
CA ILE A 103 -11.79 -14.85 3.74
C ILE A 103 -11.59 -13.38 4.11
N ILE A 104 -12.31 -12.93 5.13
CA ILE A 104 -12.27 -11.59 5.70
C ILE A 104 -11.53 -11.67 7.03
N ALA A 105 -10.53 -10.83 7.24
CA ALA A 105 -9.76 -10.77 8.48
C ALA A 105 -9.17 -9.36 8.68
N HIS A 106 -8.74 -9.04 9.91
CA HIS A 106 -7.75 -7.98 10.08
C HIS A 106 -6.36 -8.47 9.63
N ILE A 107 -5.43 -7.54 9.47
CA ILE A 107 -4.01 -7.82 9.26
C ILE A 107 -3.49 -8.71 10.39
N ASP A 108 -2.57 -9.62 10.09
CA ASP A 108 -2.00 -10.61 11.01
C ASP A 108 -2.98 -11.61 11.66
N HIS A 109 -4.30 -11.54 11.46
CA HIS A 109 -5.27 -12.53 12.02
C HIS A 109 -5.17 -13.92 11.37
N GLY A 110 -4.25 -14.11 10.43
CA GLY A 110 -3.84 -15.42 9.89
C GLY A 110 -4.57 -15.88 8.62
N LYS A 111 -5.12 -14.93 7.85
CA LYS A 111 -5.88 -15.14 6.61
C LYS A 111 -5.14 -16.02 5.58
N SER A 112 -3.93 -15.63 5.14
CA SER A 112 -3.14 -16.40 4.16
C SER A 112 -2.80 -17.80 4.66
N THR A 113 -2.44 -17.92 5.95
CA THR A 113 -2.15 -19.21 6.58
C THR A 113 -3.37 -20.13 6.60
N LEU A 114 -4.57 -19.58 6.80
CA LEU A 114 -5.82 -20.34 6.73
C LEU A 114 -6.09 -20.82 5.29
N ALA A 115 -5.90 -19.94 4.30
CA ALA A 115 -6.03 -20.28 2.88
C ALA A 115 -5.09 -21.43 2.47
N ASP A 116 -3.83 -21.39 2.90
CA ASP A 116 -2.86 -22.48 2.67
C ASP A 116 -3.33 -23.82 3.24
N LYS A 117 -3.90 -23.84 4.45
CA LYS A 117 -4.40 -25.08 5.06
C LYS A 117 -5.63 -25.63 4.33
N LEU A 118 -6.51 -24.77 3.84
CA LEU A 118 -7.64 -25.18 3.01
C LEU A 118 -7.13 -25.82 1.70
N LEU A 119 -6.12 -25.24 1.06
CA LEU A 119 -5.47 -25.79 -0.14
C LEU A 119 -4.74 -27.13 0.13
N GLN A 120 -4.09 -27.27 1.29
CA GLN A 120 -3.44 -28.51 1.73
C GLN A 120 -4.46 -29.64 1.95
N LEU A 121 -5.51 -29.41 2.74
CA LEU A 121 -6.48 -30.46 3.11
C LEU A 121 -7.40 -30.87 1.96
N THR A 122 -7.74 -29.96 1.06
CA THR A 122 -8.44 -30.29 -0.20
C THR A 122 -7.54 -31.02 -1.20
N GLY A 123 -6.24 -31.20 -0.89
CA GLY A 123 -5.27 -31.82 -1.78
C GLY A 123 -5.08 -31.03 -3.08
N THR A 124 -5.34 -29.72 -3.06
CA THR A 124 -5.31 -28.85 -4.24
C THR A 124 -3.88 -28.53 -4.67
N VAL A 125 -2.93 -28.52 -3.73
CA VAL A 125 -1.49 -28.41 -3.99
C VAL A 125 -0.77 -29.63 -3.41
N GLN A 126 0.26 -30.13 -4.09
CA GLN A 126 1.05 -31.23 -3.54
C GLN A 126 1.94 -30.72 -2.40
N MET A 127 2.12 -31.52 -1.34
CA MET A 127 2.99 -31.15 -0.20
C MET A 127 4.45 -30.85 -0.58
N ARG A 128 4.89 -31.21 -1.79
CA ARG A 128 6.21 -30.87 -2.34
C ARG A 128 6.29 -29.49 -3.00
N GLU A 129 5.14 -28.95 -3.39
CA GLU A 129 4.98 -27.65 -4.06
C GLU A 129 4.50 -26.58 -3.07
N MET A 130 3.93 -26.98 -1.92
CA MET A 130 3.58 -26.08 -0.82
C MET A 130 4.79 -25.27 -0.36
N LYS A 131 4.57 -23.96 -0.26
CA LYS A 131 5.36 -23.01 0.51
C LYS A 131 4.45 -22.43 1.60
N GLU A 132 5.03 -21.83 2.62
CA GLU A 132 4.27 -20.93 3.50
C GLU A 132 3.83 -19.71 2.69
N GLN A 133 2.59 -19.26 2.89
CA GLN A 133 1.95 -18.18 2.14
C GLN A 133 1.99 -18.46 0.63
N PHE A 134 1.31 -19.54 0.20
CA PHE A 134 1.35 -20.03 -1.18
C PHE A 134 0.59 -19.10 -2.14
N LEU A 135 -0.51 -18.49 -1.70
CA LEU A 135 -1.27 -17.53 -2.52
C LEU A 135 -0.55 -16.17 -2.65
N ASP A 136 0.18 -15.75 -1.61
CA ASP A 136 0.99 -14.53 -1.63
C ASP A 136 2.19 -14.77 -2.57
N ASN A 137 2.02 -14.39 -3.83
CA ASN A 137 2.97 -14.71 -4.90
C ASN A 137 4.13 -13.71 -4.96
N MET A 138 3.88 -12.47 -4.54
CA MET A 138 4.86 -11.38 -4.61
C MET A 138 5.76 -11.39 -3.38
N ASP A 139 7.06 -11.18 -3.56
CA ASP A 139 8.01 -11.20 -2.42
C ASP A 139 7.66 -10.14 -1.35
N LEU A 140 7.09 -9.02 -1.79
CA LEU A 140 6.62 -7.92 -0.95
C LEU A 140 5.41 -8.29 -0.06
N GLU A 141 4.52 -9.16 -0.55
CA GLU A 141 3.39 -9.68 0.24
C GLU A 141 3.91 -10.53 1.41
N ARG A 142 4.89 -11.41 1.13
CA ARG A 142 5.52 -12.27 2.15
C ARG A 142 6.35 -11.48 3.16
N GLU A 143 7.12 -10.48 2.72
CA GLU A 143 7.93 -9.65 3.63
C GLU A 143 7.08 -8.79 4.56
N ARG A 144 5.99 -8.21 4.06
CA ARG A 144 5.10 -7.34 4.84
C ARG A 144 3.97 -8.11 5.55
N GLY A 145 3.82 -9.41 5.31
CA GLY A 145 2.79 -10.26 5.92
C GLY A 145 1.35 -9.98 5.45
N ILE A 146 1.19 -9.29 4.32
CA ILE A 146 -0.10 -8.81 3.80
C ILE A 146 -0.37 -9.33 2.40
N THR A 147 -1.59 -9.76 2.13
CA THR A 147 -2.07 -9.99 0.77
C THR A 147 -2.39 -8.64 0.12
N ILE A 148 -1.77 -8.37 -1.02
CA ILE A 148 -1.91 -7.13 -1.78
C ILE A 148 -2.76 -7.37 -3.01
N LYS A 149 -2.68 -8.56 -3.62
CA LYS A 149 -3.50 -8.92 -4.77
C LYS A 149 -4.50 -10.03 -4.44
N LEU A 150 -5.71 -9.83 -4.95
CA LEU A 150 -6.74 -10.86 -5.02
C LEU A 150 -6.20 -12.12 -5.73
N GLN A 151 -6.31 -13.28 -5.08
CA GLN A 151 -6.07 -14.58 -5.69
C GLN A 151 -7.32 -15.45 -5.60
N ALA A 152 -7.63 -16.16 -6.69
CA ALA A 152 -8.75 -17.08 -6.75
C ALA A 152 -8.24 -18.53 -6.85
N ALA A 153 -8.83 -19.44 -6.07
CA ALA A 153 -8.46 -20.86 -6.09
C ALA A 153 -9.68 -21.78 -6.03
N ARG A 154 -9.84 -22.60 -7.08
CA ARG A 154 -10.80 -23.70 -7.16
C ARG A 154 -10.23 -24.92 -6.45
N MET A 155 -10.91 -25.32 -5.38
CA MET A 155 -10.64 -26.53 -4.60
C MET A 155 -11.76 -27.55 -4.81
N ARG A 156 -11.43 -28.84 -4.68
CA ARG A 156 -12.42 -29.92 -4.65
C ARG A 156 -12.46 -30.50 -3.24
N TYR A 157 -13.66 -30.62 -2.69
CA TYR A 157 -13.91 -31.27 -1.41
C TYR A 157 -14.93 -32.40 -1.60
N VAL A 158 -14.89 -33.41 -0.73
CA VAL A 158 -15.87 -34.51 -0.76
C VAL A 158 -16.45 -34.65 0.64
N LEU A 159 -17.76 -34.45 0.75
CA LEU A 159 -18.53 -34.61 1.98
C LEU A 159 -19.62 -35.64 1.72
N ASP A 160 -19.79 -36.62 2.61
CA ASP A 160 -20.81 -37.68 2.52
C ASP A 160 -20.87 -38.43 1.17
N ASN A 161 -19.70 -38.58 0.51
CA ASN A 161 -19.48 -39.12 -0.83
C ASN A 161 -19.96 -38.24 -2.01
N GLU A 162 -20.45 -37.03 -1.75
CA GLU A 162 -20.76 -36.04 -2.79
C GLU A 162 -19.56 -35.11 -3.06
N PRO A 163 -19.19 -34.87 -4.33
CA PRO A 163 -18.16 -33.91 -4.69
C PRO A 163 -18.72 -32.48 -4.66
N TYR A 164 -18.01 -31.60 -3.96
CA TYR A 164 -18.25 -30.16 -3.90
C TYR A 164 -17.10 -29.38 -4.54
N CYS A 165 -17.45 -28.26 -5.17
CA CYS A 165 -16.53 -27.32 -5.78
C CYS A 165 -16.49 -26.05 -4.93
N LEU A 166 -15.36 -25.81 -4.27
CA LEU A 166 -15.18 -24.66 -3.38
C LEU A 166 -14.27 -23.65 -4.09
N ASN A 167 -14.83 -22.49 -4.45
CA ASN A 167 -14.05 -21.39 -5.03
C ASN A 167 -13.73 -20.40 -3.91
N LEU A 168 -12.45 -20.35 -3.54
CA LEU A 168 -11.89 -19.37 -2.61
C LEU A 168 -11.50 -18.11 -3.39
N ILE A 169 -11.94 -16.95 -2.92
CA ILE A 169 -11.41 -15.64 -3.30
C ILE A 169 -10.70 -15.04 -2.09
N ASP A 170 -9.39 -14.89 -2.17
CA ASP A 170 -8.58 -14.35 -1.08
C ASP A 170 -8.50 -12.82 -1.17
N THR A 171 -8.85 -12.11 -0.09
CA THR A 171 -9.11 -10.65 -0.12
C THR A 171 -8.08 -9.85 0.68
N PRO A 172 -7.65 -8.66 0.23
CA PRO A 172 -6.73 -7.82 1.01
C PRO A 172 -7.29 -7.45 2.39
N GLY A 173 -6.44 -7.39 3.41
CA GLY A 173 -6.88 -7.06 4.78
C GLY A 173 -6.91 -5.57 5.13
N HIS A 174 -6.36 -4.70 4.28
CA HIS A 174 -6.04 -3.30 4.62
C HIS A 174 -6.98 -2.28 3.94
N VAL A 175 -7.31 -1.20 4.68
CA VAL A 175 -8.24 -0.10 4.29
C VAL A 175 -8.01 0.45 2.88
N ASP A 176 -6.75 0.73 2.54
CA ASP A 176 -6.37 1.27 1.22
C ASP A 176 -6.77 0.34 0.05
N PHE A 177 -7.05 -0.94 0.31
CA PHE A 177 -7.53 -1.93 -0.66
C PHE A 177 -9.01 -2.31 -0.47
N SER A 178 -9.79 -1.52 0.27
CA SER A 178 -11.26 -1.66 0.42
C SER A 178 -11.98 -1.80 -0.92
N TYR A 179 -11.49 -1.14 -1.98
CA TYR A 179 -11.99 -1.29 -3.35
C TYR A 179 -11.80 -2.71 -3.91
N GLU A 180 -10.77 -3.46 -3.52
CA GLU A 180 -10.57 -4.86 -3.90
C GLU A 180 -11.38 -5.82 -3.04
N VAL A 181 -11.52 -5.53 -1.76
CA VAL A 181 -12.39 -6.29 -0.85
C VAL A 181 -13.84 -6.22 -1.33
N SER A 182 -14.38 -5.02 -1.56
CA SER A 182 -15.74 -4.83 -2.10
C SER A 182 -15.96 -5.60 -3.42
N ARG A 183 -14.99 -5.55 -4.34
CA ARG A 183 -15.03 -6.30 -5.60
C ARG A 183 -15.14 -7.81 -5.39
N SER A 184 -14.36 -8.34 -4.45
CA SER A 184 -14.32 -9.76 -4.09
C SER A 184 -15.62 -10.23 -3.46
N LEU A 185 -16.19 -9.43 -2.55
CA LEU A 185 -17.41 -9.76 -1.81
C LEU A 185 -18.61 -9.96 -2.75
N VAL A 186 -18.78 -9.09 -3.75
CA VAL A 186 -19.83 -9.20 -4.79
C VAL A 186 -19.70 -10.50 -5.61
N ALA A 187 -18.51 -11.12 -5.65
CA ALA A 187 -18.26 -12.37 -6.35
C ALA A 187 -18.50 -13.64 -5.48
N CYS A 188 -18.91 -13.52 -4.22
CA CYS A 188 -19.12 -14.65 -3.30
C CYS A 188 -20.59 -14.84 -2.89
N GLU A 189 -20.90 -15.99 -2.29
CA GLU A 189 -22.16 -16.27 -1.56
C GLU A 189 -21.98 -16.21 -0.03
N GLY A 190 -20.74 -16.34 0.45
CA GLY A 190 -20.42 -16.31 1.87
C GLY A 190 -19.00 -15.80 2.16
N ALA A 191 -18.74 -15.55 3.44
CA ALA A 191 -17.46 -15.05 3.93
C ALA A 191 -17.06 -15.79 5.21
N LEU A 192 -15.80 -16.25 5.28
CA LEU A 192 -15.19 -16.64 6.55
C LEU A 192 -14.72 -15.38 7.26
N LEU A 193 -15.30 -15.08 8.43
CA LEU A 193 -14.85 -14.01 9.30
C LEU A 193 -13.79 -14.56 10.26
N VAL A 194 -12.52 -14.34 9.93
CA VAL A 194 -11.37 -14.81 10.72
C VAL A 194 -10.98 -13.74 11.73
N VAL A 195 -11.07 -14.10 13.00
CA VAL A 195 -10.70 -13.24 14.13
C VAL A 195 -9.66 -13.95 14.99
N ASP A 196 -8.58 -13.26 15.33
CA ASP A 196 -7.56 -13.78 16.24
C ASP A 196 -8.12 -13.92 17.67
N ALA A 197 -8.10 -15.14 18.21
CA ALA A 197 -8.62 -15.46 19.55
C ALA A 197 -7.84 -14.78 20.69
N SER A 198 -6.63 -14.27 20.44
CA SER A 198 -5.85 -13.49 21.40
C SER A 198 -6.09 -11.98 21.29
N GLN A 199 -6.28 -11.45 20.08
CA GLN A 199 -6.45 -10.01 19.85
C GLN A 199 -7.91 -9.57 19.92
N GLY A 200 -8.87 -10.40 19.50
CA GLY A 200 -10.29 -10.02 19.39
C GLY A 200 -10.61 -9.16 18.16
N VAL A 201 -11.78 -8.52 18.17
CA VAL A 201 -12.31 -7.76 17.02
C VAL A 201 -11.56 -6.44 16.81
N GLU A 202 -11.28 -6.05 15.56
CA GLU A 202 -10.56 -4.81 15.22
C GLU A 202 -11.35 -3.91 14.25
N ALA A 203 -10.90 -2.66 14.07
CA ALA A 203 -11.62 -1.66 13.26
C ALA A 203 -11.90 -2.16 11.82
N GLN A 204 -10.88 -2.76 11.20
CA GLN A 204 -10.98 -3.32 9.84
C GLN A 204 -11.85 -4.58 9.80
N THR A 205 -11.91 -5.36 10.87
CA THR A 205 -12.84 -6.49 11.01
C THR A 205 -14.28 -6.00 10.89
N LEU A 206 -14.63 -4.90 11.58
CA LEU A 206 -15.96 -4.31 11.51
C LEU A 206 -16.28 -3.76 10.11
N ALA A 207 -15.38 -2.97 9.53
CA ALA A 207 -15.57 -2.39 8.21
C ALA A 207 -15.85 -3.46 7.14
N ASN A 208 -15.05 -4.52 7.11
CA ASN A 208 -15.23 -5.60 6.15
C ASN A 208 -16.49 -6.45 6.42
N VAL A 209 -16.93 -6.59 7.68
CA VAL A 209 -18.20 -7.26 7.99
C VAL A 209 -19.40 -6.43 7.54
N TYR A 210 -19.39 -5.10 7.72
CA TYR A 210 -20.44 -4.25 7.16
C TYR A 210 -20.53 -4.39 5.64
N LEU A 211 -19.40 -4.40 4.92
CA LEU A 211 -19.38 -4.67 3.48
C LEU A 211 -19.94 -6.06 3.12
N ALA A 212 -19.69 -7.10 3.93
CA ALA A 212 -20.25 -8.43 3.71
C ALA A 212 -21.78 -8.48 3.93
N LEU A 213 -22.27 -7.77 4.96
CA LEU A 213 -23.70 -7.64 5.27
C LEU A 213 -24.45 -6.84 4.20
N GLU A 214 -23.86 -5.74 3.69
CA GLU A 214 -24.42 -4.97 2.56
C GLU A 214 -24.59 -5.84 1.30
N ASN A 215 -23.70 -6.80 1.10
CA ASN A 215 -23.77 -7.77 0.01
C ASN A 215 -24.62 -9.02 0.32
N ASN A 216 -25.24 -9.10 1.50
CA ASN A 216 -26.08 -10.22 1.96
C ASN A 216 -25.34 -11.58 1.93
N LEU A 217 -24.05 -11.58 2.27
CA LEU A 217 -23.24 -12.80 2.33
C LEU A 217 -23.50 -13.58 3.62
N GLU A 218 -23.48 -14.91 3.54
CA GLU A 218 -23.49 -15.77 4.73
C GLU A 218 -22.14 -15.69 5.45
N ILE A 219 -22.12 -15.18 6.69
CA ILE A 219 -20.88 -14.96 7.46
C ILE A 219 -20.66 -16.11 8.44
N ILE A 220 -19.52 -16.80 8.31
CA ILE A 220 -19.12 -17.88 9.22
C ILE A 220 -18.00 -17.36 10.15
N PRO A 221 -18.26 -17.17 11.45
CA PRO A 221 -17.23 -16.76 12.41
C PRO A 221 -16.22 -17.89 12.69
N VAL A 222 -14.93 -17.56 12.55
CA VAL A 222 -13.79 -18.46 12.73
C VAL A 222 -12.79 -17.82 13.69
N LEU A 223 -12.58 -18.46 14.84
CA LEU A 223 -11.66 -18.01 15.88
C LEU A 223 -10.30 -18.68 15.68
N ASN A 224 -9.32 -17.92 15.19
CA ASN A 224 -7.99 -18.42 14.80
C ASN A 224 -6.96 -18.25 15.92
N LYS A 225 -5.81 -18.93 15.77
CA LYS A 225 -4.65 -18.90 16.69
C LYS A 225 -4.92 -19.42 18.10
N ILE A 226 -5.81 -20.41 18.24
CA ILE A 226 -6.07 -21.09 19.54
C ILE A 226 -4.83 -21.80 20.12
N ASP A 227 -3.75 -21.95 19.33
CA ASP A 227 -2.44 -22.46 19.79
C ASP A 227 -1.64 -21.46 20.64
N LEU A 228 -2.03 -20.18 20.66
CA LEU A 228 -1.35 -19.16 21.47
C LEU A 228 -1.77 -19.25 22.95
N PRO A 229 -0.82 -19.14 23.91
CA PRO A 229 -1.13 -19.24 25.35
C PRO A 229 -1.96 -18.06 25.89
N GLY A 230 -2.16 -17.00 25.10
CA GLY A 230 -3.05 -15.88 25.40
C GLY A 230 -4.34 -15.87 24.57
N ALA A 231 -4.72 -17.00 23.95
CA ALA A 231 -5.98 -17.11 23.23
C ALA A 231 -7.16 -17.29 24.19
N GLU A 232 -8.19 -16.46 24.04
CA GLU A 232 -9.40 -16.44 24.86
C GLU A 232 -10.66 -16.56 23.97
N PRO A 233 -10.90 -17.71 23.31
CA PRO A 233 -11.96 -17.85 22.31
C PRO A 233 -13.35 -17.52 22.87
N ASP A 234 -13.66 -17.91 24.12
CA ASP A 234 -14.94 -17.62 24.77
C ASP A 234 -15.15 -16.13 25.09
N ARG A 235 -14.07 -15.34 25.16
CA ARG A 235 -14.17 -13.87 25.28
C ARG A 235 -14.40 -13.24 23.91
N VAL A 236 -13.66 -13.69 22.90
CA VAL A 236 -13.76 -13.17 21.53
C VAL A 236 -15.10 -13.54 20.87
N ALA A 237 -15.67 -14.71 21.15
CA ALA A 237 -17.02 -15.08 20.71
C ALA A 237 -18.09 -14.09 21.21
N ARG A 238 -18.09 -13.80 22.52
CA ARG A 238 -18.97 -12.77 23.11
C ARG A 238 -18.70 -11.38 22.56
N GLU A 239 -17.43 -11.06 22.30
CA GLU A 239 -17.05 -9.79 21.66
C GLU A 239 -17.61 -9.68 20.22
N ILE A 240 -17.65 -10.75 19.44
CA ILE A 240 -18.32 -10.74 18.12
C ILE A 240 -19.85 -10.60 18.27
N GLU A 241 -20.47 -11.30 19.24
CA GLU A 241 -21.91 -11.19 19.52
C GLU A 241 -22.33 -9.78 19.95
N GLU A 242 -21.60 -9.17 20.88
CA GLU A 242 -21.91 -7.83 21.42
C GLU A 242 -21.70 -6.71 20.41
N ILE A 243 -20.68 -6.81 19.55
CA ILE A 243 -20.29 -5.73 18.64
C ILE A 243 -20.94 -5.86 17.26
N ILE A 244 -20.90 -7.07 16.71
CA ILE A 244 -21.29 -7.34 15.32
C ILE A 244 -22.75 -7.83 15.26
N GLY A 245 -23.26 -8.42 16.35
CA GLY A 245 -24.60 -9.02 16.39
C GLY A 245 -24.71 -10.36 15.65
N LEU A 246 -23.58 -11.03 15.39
CA LEU A 246 -23.54 -12.38 14.82
C LEU A 246 -23.58 -13.43 15.93
N ASP A 247 -24.43 -14.44 15.78
CA ASP A 247 -24.52 -15.59 16.67
C ASP A 247 -23.23 -16.43 16.62
N CYS A 248 -22.46 -16.43 17.71
CA CYS A 248 -21.21 -17.18 17.82
C CYS A 248 -21.36 -18.54 18.51
N SER A 249 -22.58 -18.97 18.83
CA SER A 249 -22.84 -20.34 19.32
C SER A 249 -22.34 -21.43 18.36
N THR A 250 -22.19 -21.08 17.07
CA THR A 250 -21.70 -21.96 16.01
C THR A 250 -20.32 -21.56 15.45
N ALA A 251 -19.58 -20.68 16.16
CA ALA A 251 -18.25 -20.23 15.78
C ALA A 251 -17.22 -21.36 15.85
N ILE A 252 -16.34 -21.41 14.85
CA ILE A 252 -15.39 -22.53 14.69
C ILE A 252 -14.05 -22.12 15.28
N GLN A 253 -13.57 -22.87 16.28
CA GLN A 253 -12.26 -22.67 16.86
C GLN A 253 -11.20 -23.41 16.02
N CYS A 254 -10.21 -22.69 15.51
CA CYS A 254 -9.17 -23.26 14.65
C CYS A 254 -7.76 -22.77 15.00
N SER A 255 -6.76 -23.58 14.65
CA SER A 255 -5.39 -23.09 14.47
C SER A 255 -5.00 -23.31 13.02
N ALA A 256 -4.89 -22.22 12.25
CA ALA A 256 -4.34 -22.26 10.89
C ALA A 256 -2.87 -22.73 10.88
N LYS A 257 -2.14 -22.60 11.99
CA LYS A 257 -0.75 -23.05 12.10
C LYS A 257 -0.67 -24.57 12.27
N GLU A 258 -1.37 -25.11 13.26
CA GLU A 258 -1.35 -26.54 13.59
C GLU A 258 -2.29 -27.38 12.71
N GLY A 259 -3.24 -26.76 12.02
CA GLY A 259 -4.24 -27.44 11.18
C GLY A 259 -5.47 -27.93 11.93
N ILE A 260 -5.69 -27.46 13.17
CA ILE A 260 -6.85 -27.80 14.00
C ILE A 260 -8.08 -27.02 13.52
N GLY A 261 -9.26 -27.67 13.49
CA GLY A 261 -10.55 -27.05 13.11
C GLY A 261 -10.79 -26.86 11.61
N ILE A 262 -9.79 -27.03 10.75
CA ILE A 262 -9.89 -26.70 9.30
C ILE A 262 -10.90 -27.60 8.57
N THR A 263 -11.02 -28.88 8.96
CA THR A 263 -12.04 -29.79 8.42
C THR A 263 -13.46 -29.34 8.79
N GLU A 264 -13.64 -28.77 9.99
CA GLU A 264 -14.92 -28.23 10.44
C GLU A 264 -15.30 -26.97 9.66
N ILE A 265 -14.32 -26.12 9.34
CA ILE A 265 -14.48 -24.99 8.41
C ILE A 265 -14.95 -25.46 7.03
N LEU A 266 -14.30 -26.49 6.45
CA LEU A 266 -14.71 -27.05 5.15
C LEU A 266 -16.15 -27.59 5.18
N ASN A 267 -16.52 -28.29 6.24
CA ASN A 267 -17.89 -28.78 6.45
C ASN A 267 -18.90 -27.62 6.60
N ALA A 268 -18.54 -26.59 7.35
CA ALA A 268 -19.38 -25.40 7.53
C ALA A 268 -19.58 -24.61 6.23
N ILE A 269 -18.56 -24.49 5.37
CA ILE A 269 -18.70 -23.87 4.05
C ILE A 269 -19.71 -24.64 3.20
N VAL A 270 -19.64 -25.97 3.16
CA VAL A 270 -20.58 -26.78 2.36
C VAL A 270 -22.02 -26.68 2.88
N THR A 271 -22.19 -26.67 4.21
CA THR A 271 -23.50 -26.76 4.86
C THR A 271 -24.21 -25.42 5.06
N ARG A 272 -23.47 -24.32 5.31
CA ARG A 272 -24.04 -23.00 5.63
C ARG A 272 -24.06 -22.06 4.42
N VAL A 273 -22.96 -21.96 3.67
CA VAL A 273 -22.91 -21.06 2.51
C VAL A 273 -23.91 -21.54 1.45
N PRO A 274 -24.80 -20.67 0.92
CA PRO A 274 -25.77 -21.08 -0.09
C PRO A 274 -25.08 -21.39 -1.43
N PRO A 275 -25.67 -22.28 -2.26
CA PRO A 275 -25.24 -22.44 -3.65
C PRO A 275 -25.60 -21.20 -4.49
N PRO A 276 -24.84 -20.92 -5.56
CA PRO A 276 -25.22 -19.89 -6.54
C PRO A 276 -26.53 -20.26 -7.25
N ASN A 277 -27.33 -19.25 -7.60
CA ASN A 277 -28.62 -19.43 -8.28
C ASN A 277 -28.44 -20.06 -9.68
N ASP A 278 -29.13 -21.16 -9.99
CA ASP A 278 -29.07 -21.78 -11.32
C ASP A 278 -29.92 -21.00 -12.35
N THR A 279 -29.24 -20.14 -13.12
CA THR A 279 -29.79 -19.39 -14.26
C THR A 279 -29.16 -19.82 -15.58
N SER A 280 -28.80 -21.10 -15.72
CA SER A 280 -28.09 -21.65 -16.89
C SER A 280 -28.76 -21.43 -18.26
N GLN A 281 -30.07 -21.16 -18.30
CA GLN A 281 -30.83 -20.87 -19.53
C GLN A 281 -30.82 -19.39 -19.95
N SER A 282 -30.41 -18.47 -19.07
CA SER A 282 -30.35 -17.03 -19.31
C SER A 282 -29.28 -16.65 -20.35
N PRO A 283 -29.34 -15.44 -20.95
CA PRO A 283 -28.20 -14.90 -21.69
C PRO A 283 -26.98 -14.78 -20.77
N LEU A 284 -25.78 -14.97 -21.31
CA LEU A 284 -24.53 -14.87 -20.53
C LEU A 284 -24.44 -13.50 -19.83
N ARG A 285 -24.26 -13.53 -18.52
CA ARG A 285 -23.77 -12.39 -17.72
C ARG A 285 -22.63 -12.90 -16.87
N ALA A 286 -21.42 -12.45 -17.18
CA ALA A 286 -20.25 -12.72 -16.36
C ALA A 286 -19.66 -11.40 -15.83
N LEU A 287 -19.43 -11.34 -14.53
CA LEU A 287 -18.89 -10.17 -13.84
C LEU A 287 -17.37 -10.24 -13.84
N ILE A 288 -16.70 -9.20 -14.34
CA ILE A 288 -15.25 -9.04 -14.18
C ILE A 288 -14.98 -8.46 -12.80
N PHE A 289 -14.29 -9.21 -11.93
CA PHE A 289 -13.90 -8.72 -10.60
C PHE A 289 -12.41 -8.36 -10.49
N ASP A 290 -11.57 -8.87 -11.40
CA ASP A 290 -10.16 -8.49 -11.50
C ASP A 290 -9.59 -8.70 -12.92
N SER A 291 -8.44 -8.11 -13.22
CA SER A 291 -7.75 -8.24 -14.51
C SER A 291 -6.26 -7.93 -14.37
N TYR A 292 -5.40 -8.68 -15.08
CA TYR A 292 -3.96 -8.42 -15.12
C TYR A 292 -3.42 -8.49 -16.55
N TYR A 293 -2.26 -7.89 -16.79
CA TYR A 293 -1.61 -7.86 -18.09
C TYR A 293 -0.51 -8.91 -18.22
N ASP A 294 -0.66 -9.82 -19.19
CA ASP A 294 0.36 -10.78 -19.60
C ASP A 294 1.06 -10.31 -20.89
N PRO A 295 2.41 -10.27 -20.94
CA PRO A 295 3.14 -9.78 -22.12
C PRO A 295 2.91 -10.56 -23.43
N TYR A 296 2.46 -11.82 -23.36
CA TYR A 296 2.27 -12.70 -24.51
C TYR A 296 0.79 -12.91 -24.86
N ARG A 297 -0.08 -13.00 -23.84
CA ARG A 297 -1.52 -13.25 -23.95
C ARG A 297 -2.36 -11.97 -24.00
N GLY A 298 -1.79 -10.82 -23.61
CA GLY A 298 -2.52 -9.57 -23.43
C GLY A 298 -3.22 -9.51 -22.07
N VAL A 299 -4.32 -8.77 -21.99
CA VAL A 299 -5.09 -8.69 -20.73
C VAL A 299 -5.83 -10.00 -20.49
N ILE A 300 -5.51 -10.63 -19.35
CA ILE A 300 -6.23 -11.79 -18.82
C ILE A 300 -7.22 -11.27 -17.78
N VAL A 301 -8.47 -11.70 -17.93
CA VAL A 301 -9.61 -11.19 -17.19
C VAL A 301 -10.09 -12.26 -16.23
N TYR A 302 -10.17 -11.96 -14.93
CA TYR A 302 -10.78 -12.82 -13.94
C TYR A 302 -12.25 -12.47 -13.77
N PHE A 303 -13.10 -13.48 -13.94
CA PHE A 303 -14.53 -13.29 -14.00
C PHE A 303 -15.30 -14.41 -13.30
N ARG A 304 -16.51 -14.08 -12.86
CA ARG A 304 -17.49 -15.04 -12.34
C ARG A 304 -18.69 -15.09 -13.27
N VAL A 305 -19.13 -16.29 -13.65
CA VAL A 305 -20.39 -16.47 -14.39
C VAL A 305 -21.56 -16.33 -13.42
N ILE A 306 -22.41 -15.31 -13.60
CA ILE A 306 -23.65 -15.15 -12.83
C ILE A 306 -24.83 -15.79 -13.58
N ASP A 307 -24.83 -15.73 -14.91
CA ASP A 307 -25.90 -16.31 -15.73
C ASP A 307 -25.37 -16.96 -17.00
N GLY A 308 -26.07 -18.00 -17.47
CA GLY A 308 -25.76 -18.71 -18.71
C GLY A 308 -24.47 -19.53 -18.65
N SER A 309 -23.76 -19.59 -19.77
CA SER A 309 -22.46 -20.27 -19.87
C SER A 309 -21.61 -19.62 -20.97
N ILE A 310 -20.30 -19.81 -20.88
CA ILE A 310 -19.31 -19.33 -21.85
C ILE A 310 -18.41 -20.49 -22.29
N ARG A 311 -18.14 -20.58 -23.59
CA ARG A 311 -17.36 -21.65 -24.21
C ARG A 311 -16.17 -21.08 -24.97
N LYS A 312 -15.11 -21.89 -25.08
CA LYS A 312 -13.94 -21.56 -25.89
C LYS A 312 -14.35 -21.34 -27.36
N GLY A 313 -13.94 -20.22 -27.93
CA GLY A 313 -14.30 -19.77 -29.28
C GLY A 313 -15.60 -18.95 -29.37
N ASP A 314 -16.33 -18.74 -28.28
CA ASP A 314 -17.53 -17.89 -28.30
C ASP A 314 -17.18 -16.43 -28.62
N LYS A 315 -18.07 -15.76 -29.36
CA LYS A 315 -17.96 -14.33 -29.63
C LYS A 315 -18.62 -13.53 -28.52
N ILE A 316 -17.80 -12.89 -27.71
CA ILE A 316 -18.19 -12.14 -26.52
C ILE A 316 -18.25 -10.63 -26.79
N TYR A 317 -18.99 -9.93 -25.93
CA TYR A 317 -19.21 -8.49 -25.97
C TYR A 317 -19.12 -7.92 -24.56
N PHE A 318 -18.31 -6.87 -24.40
CA PHE A 318 -18.10 -6.14 -23.15
C PHE A 318 -19.09 -4.98 -23.10
N MET A 319 -19.94 -4.91 -22.08
CA MET A 319 -21.09 -4.00 -22.06
C MET A 319 -20.71 -2.53 -21.82
N ALA A 320 -19.69 -2.24 -21.00
CA ALA A 320 -19.26 -0.89 -20.66
C ALA A 320 -18.20 -0.34 -21.62
N SER A 321 -17.31 -1.17 -22.19
CA SER A 321 -16.39 -0.74 -23.26
C SER A 321 -17.01 -0.76 -24.66
N GLY A 322 -18.09 -1.54 -24.86
CA GLY A 322 -18.81 -1.63 -26.13
C GLY A 322 -18.07 -2.42 -27.22
N LYS A 323 -17.03 -3.18 -26.86
CA LYS A 323 -16.16 -3.91 -27.79
C LYS A 323 -16.48 -5.40 -27.83
N ASP A 324 -16.25 -6.01 -28.98
CA ASP A 324 -16.40 -7.44 -29.21
C ASP A 324 -15.06 -8.15 -29.40
N TYR A 325 -14.95 -9.34 -28.80
CA TYR A 325 -13.76 -10.20 -28.84
C TYR A 325 -14.17 -11.67 -29.05
N PHE A 326 -13.19 -12.55 -29.24
CA PHE A 326 -13.39 -14.00 -29.24
C PHE A 326 -12.71 -14.59 -28.00
N ALA A 327 -13.36 -15.54 -27.34
CA ALA A 327 -12.78 -16.24 -26.19
C ALA A 327 -11.74 -17.28 -26.64
N ASP A 328 -10.51 -16.83 -26.88
CA ASP A 328 -9.40 -17.67 -27.37
C ASP A 328 -9.05 -18.79 -26.37
N GLU A 329 -9.03 -18.46 -25.08
CA GLU A 329 -8.73 -19.38 -23.98
C GLU A 329 -9.60 -19.04 -22.76
N ILE A 330 -10.19 -20.07 -22.16
CA ILE A 330 -10.95 -20.00 -20.92
C ILE A 330 -10.34 -21.04 -19.97
N GLY A 331 -10.33 -20.75 -18.67
CA GLY A 331 -9.83 -21.68 -17.67
C GLY A 331 -10.30 -21.38 -16.25
N VAL A 332 -9.91 -22.26 -15.33
CA VAL A 332 -10.05 -22.06 -13.88
C VAL A 332 -8.67 -21.99 -13.23
N LEU A 333 -8.59 -21.38 -12.06
CA LEU A 333 -7.38 -21.36 -11.24
C LEU A 333 -7.44 -22.50 -10.22
N SER A 334 -6.51 -23.46 -10.24
CA SER A 334 -6.51 -24.61 -9.31
C SER A 334 -5.11 -25.12 -8.91
N PRO A 335 -4.32 -24.33 -8.16
CA PRO A 335 -4.36 -22.87 -8.04
C PRO A 335 -3.69 -22.19 -9.26
N ASN A 336 -2.87 -22.94 -10.02
CA ASN A 336 -2.35 -22.51 -11.31
C ASN A 336 -3.46 -22.46 -12.36
N GLN A 337 -3.25 -21.69 -13.43
CA GLN A 337 -4.18 -21.61 -14.56
C GLN A 337 -4.31 -22.95 -15.29
N MET A 338 -5.52 -23.51 -15.31
CA MET A 338 -5.87 -24.73 -16.04
C MET A 338 -6.96 -24.43 -17.07
N GLN A 339 -6.70 -24.73 -18.35
CA GLN A 339 -7.68 -24.50 -19.42
C GLN A 339 -8.89 -25.43 -19.29
N VAL A 340 -10.08 -24.91 -19.57
CA VAL A 340 -11.33 -25.67 -19.69
C VAL A 340 -12.08 -25.25 -20.96
N ASP A 341 -12.88 -26.16 -21.51
CA ASP A 341 -13.63 -25.86 -22.75
C ASP A 341 -14.88 -25.00 -22.51
N GLU A 342 -15.50 -25.11 -21.33
CA GLU A 342 -16.73 -24.39 -20.96
C GLU A 342 -16.71 -24.02 -19.46
N LEU A 343 -17.31 -22.86 -19.11
CA LEU A 343 -17.64 -22.48 -17.74
C LEU A 343 -19.15 -22.25 -17.59
N TYR A 344 -19.66 -22.65 -16.42
CA TYR A 344 -21.08 -22.65 -16.06
C TYR A 344 -21.41 -21.64 -14.96
N VAL A 345 -22.70 -21.40 -14.73
CA VAL A 345 -23.20 -20.53 -13.65
C VAL A 345 -22.56 -20.88 -12.30
N GLY A 346 -22.10 -19.85 -11.60
CA GLY A 346 -21.45 -19.96 -10.30
C GLY A 346 -19.96 -20.27 -10.35
N GLU A 347 -19.39 -20.63 -11.51
CA GLU A 347 -17.95 -20.86 -11.62
C GLU A 347 -17.16 -19.54 -11.76
N VAL A 348 -15.99 -19.54 -11.11
CA VAL A 348 -14.98 -18.49 -11.18
C VAL A 348 -13.84 -18.97 -12.10
N GLY A 349 -13.41 -18.11 -13.02
CA GLY A 349 -12.38 -18.47 -14.00
C GLY A 349 -11.66 -17.28 -14.61
N TYR A 350 -10.80 -17.57 -15.57
CA TYR A 350 -10.06 -16.58 -16.35
C TYR A 350 -10.40 -16.68 -17.84
N LEU A 351 -10.33 -15.55 -18.52
CA LEU A 351 -10.53 -15.38 -19.95
C LEU A 351 -9.29 -14.72 -20.55
N SER A 352 -8.78 -15.29 -21.64
CA SER A 352 -7.91 -14.61 -22.59
C SER A 352 -8.63 -14.47 -23.93
N ALA A 353 -8.60 -13.27 -24.49
CA ALA A 353 -9.35 -12.90 -25.69
C ALA A 353 -8.54 -11.92 -26.58
N SER A 354 -7.20 -12.04 -26.56
CA SER A 354 -6.25 -11.19 -27.29
C SER A 354 -6.45 -9.68 -27.04
N ILE A 355 -6.88 -9.32 -25.83
CA ILE A 355 -7.22 -7.94 -25.44
C ILE A 355 -5.93 -7.14 -25.26
N ARG A 356 -5.79 -6.04 -26.03
CA ARG A 356 -4.57 -5.23 -26.05
C ARG A 356 -4.53 -4.10 -25.01
N SER A 357 -5.68 -3.69 -24.48
CA SER A 357 -5.78 -2.56 -23.55
C SER A 357 -6.67 -2.91 -22.37
N VAL A 358 -6.15 -2.69 -21.16
CA VAL A 358 -6.87 -2.91 -19.89
C VAL A 358 -8.08 -1.97 -19.79
N ALA A 359 -8.02 -0.81 -20.43
CA ALA A 359 -9.13 0.14 -20.51
C ALA A 359 -10.38 -0.42 -21.23
N ASP A 360 -10.24 -1.52 -21.97
CA ASP A 360 -11.32 -2.22 -22.68
C ASP A 360 -11.95 -3.34 -21.84
N ALA A 361 -11.19 -3.91 -20.90
CA ALA A 361 -11.59 -4.98 -20.00
C ALA A 361 -11.65 -4.45 -18.56
N ARG A 362 -12.52 -3.44 -18.35
CA ARG A 362 -12.61 -2.77 -17.05
C ARG A 362 -13.19 -3.70 -16.01
N VAL A 363 -12.61 -3.66 -14.82
CA VAL A 363 -13.18 -4.31 -13.65
C VAL A 363 -14.57 -3.72 -13.36
N GLY A 364 -15.56 -4.58 -13.12
CA GLY A 364 -16.98 -4.23 -13.00
C GLY A 364 -17.75 -4.19 -14.31
N ASP A 365 -17.12 -4.45 -15.46
CA ASP A 365 -17.84 -4.67 -16.71
C ASP A 365 -18.53 -6.05 -16.70
N THR A 366 -19.60 -6.17 -17.49
CA THR A 366 -20.34 -7.41 -17.73
C THR A 366 -19.97 -7.95 -19.11
N ILE A 367 -19.47 -9.19 -19.15
CA ILE A 367 -19.27 -9.94 -20.38
C ILE A 367 -20.59 -10.63 -20.75
N THR A 368 -21.00 -10.52 -22.02
CA THR A 368 -22.19 -11.18 -22.56
C THR A 368 -21.93 -11.74 -23.96
N HIS A 369 -22.83 -12.58 -24.48
CA HIS A 369 -22.72 -13.12 -25.84
C HIS A 369 -23.07 -12.08 -26.88
N PHE A 370 -22.25 -11.93 -27.93
CA PHE A 370 -22.48 -10.93 -28.98
C PHE A 370 -23.84 -11.12 -29.69
N GLY A 371 -24.23 -12.37 -29.96
CA GLY A 371 -25.47 -12.74 -30.64
C GLY A 371 -26.70 -12.88 -29.72
N ARG A 372 -26.50 -13.10 -28.42
CA ARG A 372 -27.56 -13.22 -27.40
C ARG A 372 -27.22 -12.37 -26.18
N ARG A 373 -27.19 -11.05 -26.39
CA ARG A 373 -26.81 -10.06 -25.39
C ARG A 373 -27.80 -10.04 -24.22
N ALA A 374 -27.29 -9.85 -23.00
CA ALA A 374 -28.11 -9.53 -21.84
C ALA A 374 -28.82 -8.16 -22.02
N ALA A 375 -30.01 -8.02 -21.43
CA ALA A 375 -30.82 -6.80 -21.53
C ALA A 375 -30.29 -5.64 -20.66
N SER A 376 -29.62 -5.96 -19.55
CA SER A 376 -28.96 -5.01 -18.66
C SER A 376 -27.59 -5.55 -18.27
N SER A 377 -26.64 -4.66 -18.01
CA SER A 377 -25.42 -5.02 -17.28
C SER A 377 -25.76 -5.41 -15.85
N LEU A 378 -24.80 -6.03 -15.18
CA LEU A 378 -24.77 -6.14 -13.72
C LEU A 378 -24.50 -4.75 -13.11
N PRO A 379 -24.81 -4.53 -11.81
CA PRO A 379 -24.30 -3.37 -11.09
C PRO A 379 -22.77 -3.42 -11.10
N GLY A 380 -22.15 -2.52 -11.87
CA GLY A 380 -20.70 -2.41 -11.94
C GLY A 380 -20.13 -1.65 -10.74
N TYR A 381 -18.83 -1.79 -10.50
CA TYR A 381 -18.18 -1.11 -9.40
C TYR A 381 -18.00 0.39 -9.65
N GLU A 382 -17.91 1.16 -8.56
CA GLU A 382 -17.45 2.54 -8.62
C GLU A 382 -15.98 2.60 -9.09
N LYS A 383 -15.52 3.78 -9.50
CA LYS A 383 -14.12 3.95 -9.92
C LYS A 383 -13.27 4.30 -8.71
N ALA A 384 -12.17 3.57 -8.54
CA ALA A 384 -11.08 3.98 -7.68
C ALA A 384 -10.66 5.45 -7.93
N THR A 385 -10.86 6.30 -6.93
CA THR A 385 -10.40 7.70 -6.92
C THR A 385 -9.18 7.80 -6.01
N PRO A 386 -8.00 8.19 -6.54
CA PRO A 386 -6.83 8.40 -5.68
C PRO A 386 -7.05 9.60 -4.77
N MET A 387 -6.74 9.42 -3.48
CA MET A 387 -6.92 10.42 -2.43
C MET A 387 -5.58 11.06 -2.02
N VAL A 388 -4.48 10.32 -2.20
CA VAL A 388 -3.11 10.72 -1.82
C VAL A 388 -2.26 10.90 -3.07
N PHE A 389 -1.48 11.97 -3.16
CA PHE A 389 -0.60 12.24 -4.29
C PHE A 389 0.84 12.52 -3.83
N CYS A 390 1.82 11.96 -4.52
CA CYS A 390 3.24 12.29 -4.34
C CYS A 390 3.93 12.47 -5.70
N GLY A 391 5.03 13.21 -5.74
CA GLY A 391 5.91 13.23 -6.91
C GLY A 391 6.94 12.11 -6.81
N LEU A 392 7.02 11.28 -7.84
CA LEU A 392 8.07 10.27 -8.03
C LEU A 392 9.08 10.80 -9.04
N PHE A 393 10.33 10.99 -8.62
CA PHE A 393 11.43 11.44 -9.47
C PHE A 393 12.55 10.38 -9.45
N PRO A 394 13.20 10.06 -10.57
CA PRO A 394 14.39 9.21 -10.56
C PRO A 394 15.57 10.00 -9.96
N VAL A 395 16.52 9.31 -9.32
CA VAL A 395 17.79 9.93 -8.89
C VAL A 395 18.61 10.35 -10.12
N ASP A 396 18.69 9.45 -11.10
CA ASP A 396 19.37 9.68 -12.38
C ASP A 396 18.36 10.09 -13.45
N ALA A 397 18.54 11.28 -14.03
CA ALA A 397 17.62 11.83 -15.04
C ALA A 397 17.47 10.94 -16.29
N ASP A 398 18.48 10.13 -16.61
CA ASP A 398 18.47 9.17 -17.72
C ASP A 398 17.48 8.01 -17.49
N GLN A 399 17.07 7.72 -16.24
CA GLN A 399 16.05 6.72 -15.93
C GLN A 399 14.61 7.24 -16.10
N PHE A 400 14.39 8.51 -16.49
CA PHE A 400 13.04 9.05 -16.68
C PHE A 400 12.18 8.26 -17.70
N PRO A 401 12.70 7.80 -18.86
CA PRO A 401 11.95 6.92 -19.76
C PRO A 401 11.65 5.55 -19.15
N GLU A 402 12.58 4.99 -18.38
CA GLU A 402 12.40 3.69 -17.70
C GLU A 402 11.31 3.77 -16.63
N LEU A 403 11.30 4.86 -15.83
CA LEU A 403 10.23 5.16 -14.87
C LEU A 403 8.88 5.33 -15.56
N ARG A 404 8.84 6.00 -16.71
CA ARG A 404 7.60 6.13 -17.49
C ARG A 404 7.08 4.77 -17.94
N ASP A 405 7.93 3.97 -18.56
CA ASP A 405 7.57 2.63 -19.06
C ASP A 405 7.16 1.70 -17.90
N ALA A 406 7.78 1.84 -16.72
CA ALA A 406 7.42 1.11 -15.51
C ALA A 406 6.05 1.52 -14.97
N LEU A 407 5.76 2.83 -14.89
CA LEU A 407 4.45 3.36 -14.47
C LEU A 407 3.34 2.98 -15.46
N GLU A 408 3.59 3.06 -16.77
CA GLU A 408 2.65 2.60 -17.81
C GLU A 408 2.35 1.10 -17.64
N LYS A 409 3.37 0.25 -17.41
CA LYS A 409 3.17 -1.20 -17.14
C LYS A 409 2.49 -1.50 -15.81
N LEU A 410 2.74 -0.71 -14.77
CA LEU A 410 2.17 -0.94 -13.44
C LEU A 410 0.68 -0.53 -13.42
N GLN A 411 0.31 0.58 -14.08
CA GLN A 411 -1.08 1.01 -14.29
C GLN A 411 -1.92 -0.01 -15.10
N LEU A 412 -1.32 -0.84 -15.96
CA LEU A 412 -2.04 -1.95 -16.61
C LEU A 412 -2.49 -3.03 -15.61
N ASN A 413 -1.87 -3.11 -14.44
CA ASN A 413 -2.21 -4.07 -13.39
C ASN A 413 -2.88 -3.41 -12.18
N ASP A 414 -2.99 -2.09 -12.18
CA ASP A 414 -3.42 -1.27 -11.06
C ASP A 414 -4.34 -0.16 -11.58
N ALA A 415 -5.64 -0.39 -11.45
CA ALA A 415 -6.67 0.54 -11.93
C ALA A 415 -6.80 1.80 -11.06
N ALA A 416 -6.16 1.84 -9.89
CA ALA A 416 -6.23 2.97 -8.96
C ALA A 416 -5.08 3.95 -9.16
N LEU A 417 -3.89 3.47 -9.56
CA LEU A 417 -2.74 4.31 -9.88
C LEU A 417 -3.04 5.24 -11.05
N LYS A 418 -2.96 6.55 -10.79
CA LYS A 418 -2.95 7.60 -11.83
C LYS A 418 -1.62 8.33 -11.77
N PHE A 419 -1.09 8.75 -12.92
CA PHE A 419 0.12 9.55 -12.96
C PHE A 419 0.08 10.59 -14.08
N GLU A 420 0.71 11.73 -13.84
CA GLU A 420 0.86 12.83 -14.78
C GLU A 420 2.33 13.30 -14.79
N PRO A 421 2.90 13.69 -15.95
CA PRO A 421 4.29 14.15 -16.02
C PRO A 421 4.47 15.47 -15.26
N GLU A 422 5.47 15.54 -14.40
CA GLU A 422 5.77 16.68 -13.54
C GLU A 422 7.23 17.12 -13.69
N THR A 423 7.48 18.43 -13.68
CA THR A 423 8.82 19.01 -13.76
C THR A 423 9.14 19.80 -12.50
N SER A 424 10.15 19.37 -11.77
CA SER A 424 10.67 20.04 -10.57
C SER A 424 11.98 20.76 -10.88
N SER A 425 12.14 21.98 -10.37
CA SER A 425 13.38 22.75 -10.50
C SER A 425 14.55 22.16 -9.70
N ALA A 426 14.30 21.28 -8.72
CA ALA A 426 15.32 20.63 -7.89
C ALA A 426 15.53 19.14 -8.21
N MET A 427 14.51 18.45 -8.74
CA MET A 427 14.54 17.00 -9.00
C MET A 427 14.43 16.64 -10.49
N GLY A 428 14.31 17.63 -11.38
CA GLY A 428 14.21 17.41 -12.83
C GLY A 428 12.84 16.86 -13.25
N PHE A 429 12.86 15.91 -14.19
CA PHE A 429 11.65 15.30 -14.75
C PHE A 429 11.21 14.10 -13.90
N GLY A 430 9.93 14.03 -13.57
CA GLY A 430 9.32 12.93 -12.84
C GLY A 430 7.82 12.83 -13.11
N PHE A 431 7.10 12.17 -12.23
CA PHE A 431 5.67 11.93 -12.35
C PHE A 431 4.93 12.21 -11.05
N ARG A 432 3.89 13.05 -11.14
CA ARG A 432 2.92 13.25 -10.08
C ARG A 432 1.99 12.03 -10.06
N CYS A 433 2.16 11.16 -9.08
CA CYS A 433 1.41 9.92 -8.95
C CYS A 433 0.33 10.04 -7.86
N GLY A 434 -0.82 9.41 -8.10
CA GLY A 434 -1.99 9.37 -7.21
C GLY A 434 -2.33 7.94 -6.80
N PHE A 435 -2.62 7.77 -5.51
CA PHE A 435 -2.76 6.51 -4.79
C PHE A 435 -4.04 6.50 -3.94
N LEU A 436 -4.54 5.30 -3.59
CA LEU A 436 -5.68 5.15 -2.68
C LEU A 436 -5.34 5.66 -1.27
N GLY A 437 -4.17 5.28 -0.76
CA GLY A 437 -3.65 5.73 0.53
C GLY A 437 -2.13 5.56 0.65
N LEU A 438 -1.63 5.58 1.89
CA LEU A 438 -0.20 5.54 2.19
C LEU A 438 0.44 4.17 1.93
N LEU A 439 -0.22 3.08 2.32
CA LEU A 439 0.32 1.73 2.09
C LEU A 439 0.39 1.45 0.59
N HIS A 440 -0.63 1.88 -0.15
CA HIS A 440 -0.66 1.78 -1.62
C HIS A 440 0.52 2.53 -2.27
N MET A 441 0.85 3.73 -1.78
CA MET A 441 2.02 4.49 -2.24
C MET A 441 3.34 3.75 -1.99
N GLU A 442 3.53 3.18 -0.79
CA GLU A 442 4.75 2.43 -0.45
C GLU A 442 4.91 1.17 -1.28
N ILE A 443 3.83 0.41 -1.49
CA ILE A 443 3.82 -0.79 -2.32
C ILE A 443 4.22 -0.43 -3.75
N VAL A 444 3.63 0.61 -4.35
CA VAL A 444 4.00 1.03 -5.71
C VAL A 444 5.45 1.50 -5.77
N GLN A 445 5.94 2.25 -4.77
CA GLN A 445 7.34 2.67 -4.70
C GLN A 445 8.29 1.46 -4.65
N GLU A 446 8.10 0.55 -3.69
CA GLU A 446 8.97 -0.63 -3.53
C GLU A 446 8.91 -1.56 -4.75
N ARG A 447 7.75 -1.67 -5.43
CA ARG A 447 7.65 -2.40 -6.69
C ARG A 447 8.43 -1.74 -7.82
N LEU A 448 8.40 -0.41 -7.95
CA LEU A 448 9.23 0.30 -8.95
C LEU A 448 10.73 0.15 -8.65
N GLU A 449 11.12 0.19 -7.38
CA GLU A 449 12.52 0.01 -6.96
C GLU A 449 13.01 -1.44 -7.17
N ARG A 450 12.18 -2.45 -6.90
CA ARG A 450 12.57 -3.87 -6.98
C ARG A 450 12.33 -4.52 -8.34
N GLU A 451 11.14 -4.36 -8.94
CA GLU A 451 10.78 -5.01 -10.21
C GLU A 451 11.46 -4.36 -11.42
N TYR A 452 11.70 -3.04 -11.34
CA TYR A 452 12.26 -2.25 -12.44
C TYR A 452 13.66 -1.70 -12.17
N ASN A 453 14.23 -1.96 -10.97
CA ASN A 453 15.57 -1.52 -10.56
C ASN A 453 15.79 0.01 -10.71
N LEU A 454 14.74 0.79 -10.43
CA LEU A 454 14.76 2.24 -10.45
C LEU A 454 15.19 2.79 -9.10
N THR A 455 16.02 3.84 -9.07
CA THR A 455 16.30 4.55 -7.82
C THR A 455 15.43 5.78 -7.73
N LEU A 456 14.50 5.80 -6.77
CA LEU A 456 13.44 6.82 -6.71
C LEU A 456 13.58 7.79 -5.53
N ILE A 457 13.06 8.98 -5.79
CA ILE A 457 12.93 10.11 -4.88
C ILE A 457 11.44 10.41 -4.78
N THR A 458 10.88 10.27 -3.58
CA THR A 458 9.49 10.60 -3.28
C THR A 458 9.40 11.96 -2.59
N THR A 459 8.48 12.82 -3.05
CA THR A 459 8.11 14.02 -2.29
C THR A 459 7.26 13.64 -1.09
N ALA A 460 7.08 14.58 -0.16
CA ALA A 460 6.02 14.46 0.83
C ALA A 460 4.66 14.17 0.15
N PRO A 461 3.86 13.23 0.67
CA PRO A 461 2.52 12.97 0.19
C PRO A 461 1.61 14.17 0.51
N SER A 462 0.64 14.42 -0.36
CA SER A 462 -0.23 15.60 -0.31
C SER A 462 -1.60 15.29 -0.91
N VAL A 463 -2.59 16.08 -0.56
CA VAL A 463 -3.99 15.88 -0.96
C VAL A 463 -4.41 16.84 -2.08
N VAL A 464 -5.52 16.55 -2.74
CA VAL A 464 -6.15 17.48 -3.69
C VAL A 464 -6.95 18.52 -2.93
N TYR A 465 -6.60 19.80 -3.07
CA TYR A 465 -7.38 20.92 -2.54
C TYR A 465 -8.34 21.46 -3.61
N ARG A 466 -9.52 21.95 -3.22
CA ARG A 466 -10.43 22.67 -4.12
C ARG A 466 -10.32 24.16 -3.87
N VAL A 467 -9.86 24.91 -4.88
CA VAL A 467 -9.71 26.37 -4.80
C VAL A 467 -10.90 27.02 -5.49
N ASN A 468 -11.79 27.58 -4.69
CA ASN A 468 -12.89 28.40 -5.18
C ASN A 468 -12.33 29.76 -5.60
N CYS A 469 -12.30 30.02 -6.89
CA CYS A 469 -11.75 31.26 -7.44
C CYS A 469 -12.78 32.40 -7.41
N ALA A 470 -12.29 33.64 -7.39
CA ALA A 470 -13.13 34.84 -7.30
C ALA A 470 -14.05 35.05 -8.52
N ASN A 471 -13.77 34.37 -9.65
CA ASN A 471 -14.60 34.34 -10.85
C ASN A 471 -15.71 33.27 -10.81
N GLY A 472 -15.74 32.40 -9.79
CA GLY A 472 -16.71 31.31 -9.66
C GLY A 472 -16.22 29.94 -10.14
N ASP A 473 -15.03 29.85 -10.73
CA ASP A 473 -14.45 28.56 -11.13
C ASP A 473 -13.90 27.81 -9.91
N ILE A 474 -14.07 26.47 -9.90
CA ILE A 474 -13.47 25.58 -8.91
C ILE A 474 -12.26 24.91 -9.57
N ILE A 475 -11.07 25.14 -9.02
CA ILE A 475 -9.82 24.54 -9.50
C ILE A 475 -9.37 23.46 -8.51
N GLU A 476 -9.28 22.21 -8.96
CA GLU A 476 -8.66 21.13 -8.20
C GLU A 476 -7.13 21.26 -8.29
N CYS A 477 -6.48 21.38 -7.14
CA CYS A 477 -5.09 21.75 -7.00
C CYS A 477 -4.36 20.71 -6.15
N SER A 478 -3.62 19.81 -6.81
CA SER A 478 -2.79 18.79 -6.17
C SER A 478 -1.35 19.27 -5.88
N ASN A 479 -0.81 20.22 -6.66
CA ASN A 479 0.53 20.78 -6.48
C ASN A 479 0.46 22.22 -5.95
N PRO A 480 1.13 22.56 -4.82
CA PRO A 480 1.20 23.92 -4.27
C PRO A 480 1.65 25.02 -5.24
N SER A 481 2.43 24.71 -6.28
CA SER A 481 2.85 25.66 -7.33
C SER A 481 1.71 26.07 -8.27
N LEU A 482 0.72 25.20 -8.52
CA LEU A 482 -0.45 25.50 -9.35
C LEU A 482 -1.51 26.33 -8.61
N LEU A 483 -1.38 26.49 -7.29
CA LEU A 483 -2.31 27.24 -6.45
C LEU A 483 -2.38 28.72 -6.91
N PRO A 484 -3.54 29.25 -7.34
CA PRO A 484 -3.69 30.62 -7.85
C PRO A 484 -3.16 31.69 -6.90
N GLU A 485 -2.88 32.91 -7.37
CA GLU A 485 -2.45 34.00 -6.47
C GLU A 485 -3.52 34.36 -5.42
N PRO A 486 -3.15 34.79 -4.19
CA PRO A 486 -4.12 35.05 -3.11
C PRO A 486 -5.28 35.97 -3.49
N GLY A 487 -5.03 37.00 -4.31
CA GLY A 487 -6.07 37.94 -4.76
C GLY A 487 -7.09 37.36 -5.76
N LYS A 488 -6.87 36.14 -6.26
CA LYS A 488 -7.80 35.41 -7.15
C LYS A 488 -8.58 34.31 -6.42
N ARG A 489 -8.25 34.03 -5.15
CA ARG A 489 -8.92 33.00 -4.33
C ARG A 489 -10.07 33.63 -3.54
N ARG A 490 -11.18 32.92 -3.44
CA ARG A 490 -12.26 33.22 -2.48
C ARG A 490 -12.12 32.36 -1.22
N SER A 491 -11.98 31.06 -1.41
CA SER A 491 -11.78 30.07 -0.34
C SER A 491 -10.96 28.89 -0.86
N ILE A 492 -10.40 28.11 0.07
CA ILE A 492 -9.73 26.84 -0.21
C ILE A 492 -10.45 25.79 0.65
N GLU A 493 -10.88 24.72 0.01
CA GLU A 493 -11.44 23.55 0.65
C GLU A 493 -10.40 22.43 0.70
N GLU A 494 -10.32 21.74 1.84
CA GLU A 494 -9.55 20.50 1.98
C GLU A 494 -10.48 19.28 2.16
N PRO A 495 -10.03 18.09 1.74
CA PRO A 495 -10.76 16.85 1.96
C PRO A 495 -10.75 16.46 3.44
N PHE A 496 -11.92 16.13 3.97
CA PHE A 496 -12.13 15.62 5.32
C PHE A 496 -12.47 14.12 5.30
N VAL A 497 -11.99 13.42 6.33
CA VAL A 497 -12.29 12.01 6.60
C VAL A 497 -12.91 11.85 7.98
N LYS A 498 -13.88 10.94 8.10
CA LYS A 498 -14.31 10.35 9.37
C LYS A 498 -13.31 9.23 9.67
N ILE A 499 -12.56 9.35 10.76
CA ILE A 499 -11.71 8.29 11.28
C ILE A 499 -12.41 7.66 12.47
N GLU A 500 -12.48 6.33 12.47
CA GLU A 500 -12.94 5.51 13.58
C GLU A 500 -11.74 4.74 14.14
N MET A 501 -11.40 5.02 15.40
CA MET A 501 -10.26 4.40 16.09
C MET A 501 -10.78 3.46 17.19
N LEU A 502 -10.50 2.17 17.07
CA LEU A 502 -10.77 1.20 18.14
C LEU A 502 -9.56 1.09 19.05
N THR A 503 -9.78 1.21 20.36
CA THR A 503 -8.71 1.22 21.36
C THR A 503 -9.14 0.58 22.69
N PRO A 504 -8.23 -0.04 23.45
CA PRO A 504 -8.43 -0.26 24.88
C PRO A 504 -8.65 1.05 25.64
N LYS A 505 -9.41 1.00 26.73
CA LYS A 505 -9.74 2.17 27.58
C LYS A 505 -8.52 2.96 28.06
N GLU A 506 -7.40 2.27 28.31
CA GLU A 506 -6.15 2.85 28.81
C GLU A 506 -5.56 3.93 27.90
N TYR A 507 -5.72 3.80 26.57
CA TYR A 507 -5.06 4.67 25.58
C TYR A 507 -5.96 5.78 25.02
N ILE A 508 -7.21 5.89 25.49
CA ILE A 508 -8.18 6.89 25.03
C ILE A 508 -7.61 8.31 25.11
N GLY A 509 -7.02 8.69 26.25
CA GLY A 509 -6.46 10.03 26.44
C GLY A 509 -5.39 10.38 25.39
N SER A 510 -4.42 9.49 25.18
CA SER A 510 -3.32 9.67 24.21
C SER A 510 -3.81 9.78 22.75
N LEU A 511 -4.93 9.13 22.41
CA LEU A 511 -5.57 9.23 21.10
C LEU A 511 -6.42 10.49 20.96
N MET A 512 -7.11 10.92 22.02
CA MET A 512 -7.84 12.20 22.00
C MET A 512 -6.88 13.38 21.82
N GLU A 513 -5.72 13.34 22.49
CA GLU A 513 -4.63 14.30 22.28
C GLU A 513 -4.12 14.28 20.83
N LEU A 514 -3.89 13.10 20.24
CA LEU A 514 -3.45 12.96 18.85
C LEU A 514 -4.47 13.53 17.86
N GLY A 515 -5.76 13.20 18.04
CA GLY A 515 -6.85 13.73 17.23
C GLY A 515 -6.90 15.26 17.29
N GLN A 516 -6.83 15.84 18.50
CA GLN A 516 -6.86 17.29 18.69
C GLN A 516 -5.63 18.00 18.09
N GLU A 517 -4.42 17.42 18.24
CA GLU A 517 -3.18 17.92 17.64
C GLU A 517 -3.25 17.96 16.10
N ARG A 518 -3.97 17.02 15.50
CA ARG A 518 -4.17 16.85 14.04
C ARG A 518 -5.42 17.56 13.52
N ARG A 519 -5.94 18.55 14.25
CA ARG A 519 -7.14 19.36 13.91
C ARG A 519 -8.43 18.54 13.78
N GLY A 520 -8.50 17.38 14.44
CA GLY A 520 -9.68 16.54 14.46
C GLY A 520 -10.77 17.06 15.37
N GLU A 521 -11.99 17.12 14.85
CA GLU A 521 -13.21 17.38 15.60
C GLU A 521 -13.71 16.05 16.19
N PHE A 522 -13.77 15.96 17.52
CA PHE A 522 -14.37 14.82 18.20
C PHE A 522 -15.89 14.81 17.95
N LYS A 523 -16.44 13.66 17.54
CA LYS A 523 -17.89 13.49 17.37
C LYS A 523 -18.51 12.62 18.45
N GLU A 524 -17.95 11.43 18.64
CA GLU A 524 -18.59 10.39 19.43
C GLU A 524 -17.55 9.44 20.03
N MET A 525 -17.85 8.91 21.21
CA MET A 525 -17.08 7.85 21.85
C MET A 525 -18.06 6.79 22.34
N ASN A 526 -17.98 5.60 21.76
CA ASN A 526 -18.83 4.48 22.12
C ASN A 526 -18.00 3.42 22.84
N TYR A 527 -18.40 3.09 24.06
CA TYR A 527 -17.83 1.92 24.75
C TYR A 527 -18.41 0.67 24.13
N ILE A 528 -17.55 -0.03 23.39
CA ILE A 528 -17.87 -1.23 22.64
C ILE A 528 -18.01 -2.41 23.63
N THR A 529 -17.07 -2.53 24.56
CA THR A 529 -17.10 -3.51 25.66
C THR A 529 -16.62 -2.84 26.95
N GLU A 530 -16.62 -3.57 28.06
CA GLU A 530 -16.06 -3.06 29.33
C GLU A 530 -14.60 -2.62 29.24
N ASN A 531 -13.82 -3.06 28.24
CA ASN A 531 -12.40 -2.73 28.12
C ASN A 531 -12.03 -1.99 26.81
N ARG A 532 -12.96 -1.83 25.85
CA ARG A 532 -12.70 -1.21 24.54
C ARG A 532 -13.66 -0.06 24.22
N ALA A 533 -13.15 0.92 23.48
CA ALA A 533 -13.93 2.05 22.96
C ALA A 533 -13.63 2.28 21.47
N SER A 534 -14.65 2.66 20.72
CA SER A 534 -14.51 3.36 19.44
C SER A 534 -14.49 4.87 19.71
N LEU A 535 -13.55 5.56 19.07
CA LEU A 535 -13.43 7.01 19.05
C LEU A 535 -13.65 7.49 17.61
N ILE A 536 -14.70 8.27 17.39
CA ILE A 536 -15.05 8.83 16.09
C ILE A 536 -14.62 10.29 16.03
N TYR A 537 -13.72 10.58 15.09
CA TYR A 537 -13.19 11.89 14.80
C TYR A 537 -13.43 12.27 13.33
N GLU A 538 -13.60 13.56 13.06
CA GLU A 538 -13.51 14.10 11.71
C GLU A 538 -12.25 14.96 11.60
N LEU A 539 -11.30 14.60 10.73
CA LEU A 539 -10.09 15.37 10.49
C LEU A 539 -9.80 15.60 9.01
N PRO A 540 -9.03 16.66 8.68
CA PRO A 540 -8.47 16.85 7.35
C PRO A 540 -7.57 15.67 6.95
N LEU A 541 -7.77 15.14 5.75
CA LEU A 541 -6.96 14.07 5.19
C LEU A 541 -5.47 14.47 5.12
N ALA A 542 -5.18 15.76 4.88
CA ALA A 542 -3.81 16.29 4.86
C ALA A 542 -3.04 16.07 6.18
N GLU A 543 -3.73 16.02 7.31
CA GLU A 543 -3.12 15.77 8.63
C GLU A 543 -2.99 14.26 8.91
N MET A 544 -3.88 13.44 8.34
CA MET A 544 -3.83 11.97 8.42
C MET A 544 -2.65 11.40 7.60
N VAL A 545 -2.44 11.94 6.40
CA VAL A 545 -1.46 11.48 5.39
C VAL A 545 0.01 11.74 5.79
N GLY A 546 0.25 12.44 6.92
CA GLY A 546 1.57 12.59 7.52
C GLY A 546 2.00 11.35 8.33
N ASP A 547 2.14 11.51 9.65
CA ASP A 547 2.60 10.49 10.59
C ASP A 547 1.46 9.89 11.45
N PHE A 548 0.20 10.08 11.08
CA PHE A 548 -0.94 9.78 11.96
C PHE A 548 -1.01 8.30 12.36
N PHE A 549 -0.83 7.39 11.39
CA PHE A 549 -0.84 5.94 11.63
C PHE A 549 0.32 5.51 12.56
N ASP A 550 1.53 6.01 12.32
CA ASP A 550 2.72 5.72 13.12
C ASP A 550 2.57 6.26 14.56
N GLN A 551 2.04 7.47 14.71
CA GLN A 551 1.74 8.07 16.02
C GLN A 551 0.67 7.28 16.77
N LEU A 552 -0.39 6.85 16.08
CA LEU A 552 -1.45 6.03 16.66
C LEU A 552 -0.87 4.71 17.18
N LYS A 553 -0.20 3.93 16.32
CA LYS A 553 0.41 2.65 16.72
C LYS A 553 1.47 2.84 17.80
N SER A 554 2.30 3.89 17.73
CA SER A 554 3.32 4.16 18.75
C SER A 554 2.71 4.54 20.12
N ARG A 555 1.72 5.44 20.16
CA ARG A 555 1.09 5.90 21.41
C ARG A 555 0.28 4.79 22.10
N THR A 556 -0.24 3.83 21.35
CA THR A 556 -1.02 2.70 21.89
C THR A 556 -0.27 1.37 21.94
N LYS A 557 1.06 1.36 21.76
CA LYS A 557 1.89 0.12 21.71
C LYS A 557 1.38 -0.93 20.71
N GLY A 558 0.77 -0.48 19.61
CA GLY A 558 0.18 -1.33 18.57
C GLY A 558 -1.31 -1.66 18.75
N TYR A 559 -1.87 -1.54 19.96
CA TYR A 559 -3.21 -2.03 20.32
C TYR A 559 -4.40 -1.28 19.69
N ALA A 560 -4.22 -0.08 19.15
CA ALA A 560 -5.29 0.61 18.45
C ALA A 560 -5.27 0.27 16.96
N SER A 561 -6.46 0.08 16.39
CA SER A 561 -6.68 0.04 14.95
C SER A 561 -7.50 1.25 14.51
N MET A 562 -7.35 1.64 13.25
CA MET A 562 -8.09 2.74 12.65
C MET A 562 -8.68 2.35 11.30
N GLU A 563 -9.89 2.82 11.07
CA GLU A 563 -10.59 2.83 9.79
C GLU A 563 -10.83 4.29 9.40
N TYR A 564 -10.87 4.63 8.11
CA TYR A 564 -11.25 5.97 7.68
C TYR A 564 -12.16 5.95 6.44
N SER A 565 -13.12 6.87 6.40
CA SER A 565 -14.06 7.07 5.29
C SER A 565 -14.09 8.52 4.86
N PHE A 566 -14.21 8.77 3.56
CA PHE A 566 -14.22 10.12 2.99
C PHE A 566 -15.58 10.80 3.22
N LEU A 567 -15.58 11.99 3.82
CA LEU A 567 -16.81 12.76 4.12
C LEU A 567 -17.13 13.83 3.07
N GLY A 568 -16.13 14.28 2.31
CA GLY A 568 -16.27 15.41 1.38
C GLY A 568 -15.23 16.51 1.62
N TYR A 569 -15.47 17.65 0.98
CA TYR A 569 -14.62 18.84 1.06
C TYR A 569 -15.21 19.86 2.04
N ARG A 570 -14.34 20.57 2.79
CA ARG A 570 -14.75 21.66 3.70
C ARG A 570 -13.78 22.85 3.57
N GLU A 571 -14.32 24.07 3.59
CA GLU A 571 -13.51 25.29 3.61
C GLU A 571 -12.61 25.36 4.86
N SER A 572 -11.36 25.82 4.71
CA SER A 572 -10.39 25.93 5.82
C SER A 572 -9.37 27.05 5.62
N ASP A 573 -8.80 27.60 6.70
CA ASP A 573 -7.86 28.74 6.67
C ASP A 573 -6.44 28.27 6.30
N LEU A 574 -6.30 27.88 5.04
CA LEU A 574 -5.09 27.33 4.44
C LEU A 574 -4.25 28.42 3.79
N VAL A 575 -2.95 28.38 4.06
CA VAL A 575 -1.96 29.30 3.52
C VAL A 575 -0.88 28.55 2.75
N LYS A 576 -0.42 29.15 1.65
CA LYS A 576 0.78 28.70 0.93
C LYS A 576 2.00 29.22 1.69
N LEU A 577 2.84 28.31 2.13
CA LEU A 577 4.10 28.55 2.81
C LEU A 577 5.23 28.40 1.79
N ASP A 578 5.83 29.53 1.41
CA ASP A 578 6.94 29.58 0.45
C ASP A 578 8.28 29.66 1.18
N VAL A 579 9.28 28.91 0.74
CA VAL A 579 10.66 29.05 1.23
C VAL A 579 11.48 29.90 0.27
N GLN A 580 12.22 30.88 0.80
CA GLN A 580 13.10 31.77 0.04
C GLN A 580 14.53 31.70 0.57
N ILE A 581 15.49 31.56 -0.35
CA ILE A 581 16.93 31.49 -0.04
C ILE A 581 17.62 32.66 -0.74
N ASN A 582 18.26 33.53 0.03
CA ASN A 582 18.84 34.80 -0.46
C ASN A 582 17.85 35.72 -1.22
N GLY A 583 16.53 35.51 -1.06
CA GLY A 583 15.47 36.24 -1.76
C GLY A 583 14.96 35.56 -3.04
N GLU A 584 15.54 34.45 -3.46
CA GLU A 584 15.00 33.62 -4.56
C GLU A 584 14.03 32.58 -3.96
N PRO A 585 12.78 32.46 -4.45
CA PRO A 585 11.84 31.46 -3.98
C PRO A 585 12.21 30.06 -4.48
N VAL A 586 11.92 29.06 -3.66
CA VAL A 586 12.34 27.68 -3.85
C VAL A 586 11.09 26.80 -3.94
N GLU A 587 10.51 26.75 -5.13
CA GLU A 587 9.20 26.15 -5.40
C GLU A 587 9.02 24.73 -4.84
N PRO A 588 9.98 23.78 -4.95
CA PRO A 588 9.80 22.41 -4.47
C PRO A 588 9.70 22.25 -2.94
N LEU A 589 9.98 23.31 -2.17
CA LEU A 589 9.80 23.36 -0.71
C LEU A 589 8.54 24.14 -0.29
N SER A 590 7.68 24.49 -1.25
CA SER A 590 6.46 25.25 -0.98
C SER A 590 5.33 24.29 -0.58
N THR A 591 4.74 24.49 0.59
CA THR A 591 3.71 23.60 1.13
C THR A 591 2.40 24.35 1.41
N ILE A 592 1.28 23.63 1.42
CA ILE A 592 -0.02 24.16 1.85
C ILE A 592 -0.22 23.71 3.29
N VAL A 593 -0.40 24.65 4.20
CA VAL A 593 -0.47 24.39 5.64
C VAL A 593 -1.60 25.18 6.27
N HIS A 594 -2.15 24.68 7.38
CA HIS A 594 -3.05 25.48 8.21
C HIS A 594 -2.29 26.67 8.82
N LYS A 595 -2.92 27.84 8.81
CA LYS A 595 -2.33 29.11 9.24
C LYS A 595 -1.71 29.08 10.64
N ASP A 596 -2.31 28.36 11.57
CA ASP A 596 -1.79 28.22 12.94
C ASP A 596 -0.47 27.42 12.99
N LYS A 597 -0.34 26.40 12.14
CA LYS A 597 0.86 25.56 12.05
C LYS A 597 1.97 26.19 11.21
N ALA A 598 1.64 27.15 10.34
CA ALA A 598 2.57 27.75 9.39
C ALA A 598 3.87 28.29 10.02
N TYR A 599 3.80 28.91 11.21
CA TYR A 599 5.00 29.41 11.90
C TYR A 599 5.90 28.28 12.41
N ALA A 600 5.32 27.21 12.96
CA ALA A 600 6.07 26.06 13.47
C ALA A 600 6.78 25.31 12.33
N VAL A 601 6.04 25.00 11.26
CA VAL A 601 6.57 24.34 10.05
C VAL A 601 7.64 25.20 9.39
N GLY A 602 7.36 26.48 9.13
CA GLY A 602 8.31 27.41 8.51
C GLY A 602 9.59 27.62 9.34
N ARG A 603 9.49 27.60 10.68
CA ARG A 603 10.67 27.64 11.55
C ARG A 603 11.49 26.35 11.46
N ALA A 604 10.85 25.18 11.45
CA ALA A 604 11.56 23.91 11.36
C ALA A 604 12.29 23.76 10.01
N LEU A 605 11.62 24.07 8.89
CA LEU A 605 12.21 24.10 7.55
C LEU A 605 13.42 25.04 7.47
N THR A 606 13.28 26.29 7.93
CA THR A 606 14.36 27.29 7.88
C THR A 606 15.55 26.92 8.79
N GLN A 607 15.31 26.24 9.92
CA GLN A 607 16.36 25.72 10.79
C GLN A 607 17.10 24.53 10.15
N LYS A 608 16.40 23.60 9.49
CA LYS A 608 17.03 22.45 8.81
C LYS A 608 17.85 22.86 7.58
N LEU A 609 17.35 23.78 6.77
CA LEU A 609 18.10 24.34 5.64
C LEU A 609 19.41 25.03 6.10
N LYS A 610 19.43 25.62 7.30
CA LYS A 610 20.64 26.22 7.90
C LYS A 610 21.67 25.19 8.37
N GLU A 611 21.25 23.95 8.67
CA GLU A 611 22.15 22.84 9.01
C GLU A 611 22.78 22.24 7.73
N LEU A 612 22.01 22.16 6.64
CA LEU A 612 22.38 21.45 5.41
C LEU A 612 23.08 22.33 4.36
N ILE A 613 22.74 23.62 4.24
CA ILE A 613 23.32 24.50 3.22
C ILE A 613 24.74 24.95 3.62
N PRO A 614 25.76 24.75 2.77
CA PRO A 614 27.13 25.14 3.08
C PRO A 614 27.28 26.66 3.23
N ARG A 615 28.08 27.07 4.22
CA ARG A 615 28.33 28.50 4.50
C ARG A 615 29.13 29.16 3.38
N GLN A 616 28.63 30.28 2.88
CA GLN A 616 29.31 31.07 1.86
C GLN A 616 30.14 32.23 2.45
N MET A 617 30.89 32.94 1.59
CA MET A 617 31.69 34.10 1.98
C MET A 617 30.85 35.33 2.38
N PHE A 618 29.55 35.33 2.11
CA PHE A 618 28.56 36.33 2.51
C PHE A 618 27.46 35.72 3.40
N LYS A 619 26.65 36.56 4.05
CA LYS A 619 25.55 36.11 4.93
C LYS A 619 24.35 35.77 4.06
N ILE A 620 23.90 34.51 4.10
CA ILE A 620 22.71 34.03 3.40
C ILE A 620 21.52 34.07 4.37
N PRO A 621 20.46 34.84 4.09
CA PRO A 621 19.18 34.68 4.77
C PRO A 621 18.41 33.49 4.17
N ILE A 622 17.80 32.69 5.05
CA ILE A 622 16.85 31.63 4.72
C ILE A 622 15.53 32.07 5.36
N GLN A 623 14.45 32.13 4.58
CA GLN A 623 13.19 32.75 5.00
C GLN A 623 12.03 31.85 4.64
N ALA A 624 11.05 31.73 5.54
CA ALA A 624 9.75 31.15 5.23
C ALA A 624 8.74 32.30 5.18
N CYS A 625 7.94 32.33 4.12
CA CYS A 625 7.08 33.43 3.73
C CYS A 625 5.66 32.94 3.49
N ILE A 626 4.66 33.77 3.81
CA ILE A 626 3.28 33.62 3.35
C ILE A 626 3.05 34.76 2.37
N GLY A 627 3.14 34.46 1.07
CA GLY A 627 3.21 35.49 0.03
C GLY A 627 4.38 36.45 0.27
N SER A 628 4.09 37.73 0.47
CA SER A 628 5.13 38.75 0.74
C SER A 628 5.59 38.84 2.21
N LYS A 629 4.89 38.19 3.15
CA LYS A 629 5.17 38.31 4.59
C LYS A 629 6.11 37.20 5.08
N VAL A 630 7.33 37.56 5.45
CA VAL A 630 8.26 36.66 6.15
C VAL A 630 7.67 36.32 7.53
N ILE A 631 7.49 35.02 7.82
CA ILE A 631 7.00 34.54 9.13
C ILE A 631 8.13 33.97 10.00
N ALA A 632 9.12 33.33 9.39
CA ALA A 632 10.30 32.80 10.07
C ALA A 632 11.54 33.14 9.23
N SER A 633 12.65 33.47 9.90
CA SER A 633 13.90 33.73 9.20
C SER A 633 15.08 33.23 10.01
N GLU A 634 15.90 32.45 9.35
CA GLU A 634 17.20 32.01 9.82
C GLU A 634 18.32 32.59 8.96
N SER A 635 19.57 32.48 9.42
CA SER A 635 20.69 32.93 8.58
C SER A 635 22.01 32.20 8.81
N LEU A 636 22.67 31.90 7.71
CA LEU A 636 24.00 31.29 7.69
C LEU A 636 25.07 32.36 7.94
N SER A 637 25.98 32.06 8.86
CA SER A 637 27.10 32.93 9.17
C SER A 637 28.15 32.91 8.05
N ALA A 638 28.58 34.09 7.62
CA ALA A 638 29.50 34.25 6.51
C ALA A 638 30.92 33.79 6.89
N ILE A 639 31.52 32.89 6.10
CA ILE A 639 32.93 32.49 6.26
C ILE A 639 33.82 33.74 6.21
N ARG A 640 34.74 33.89 7.17
CA ARG A 640 35.70 35.01 7.22
C ARG A 640 37.12 34.48 7.14
N LYS A 641 37.86 34.89 6.11
CA LYS A 641 39.32 34.80 6.11
C LYS A 641 39.86 35.77 7.15
N ASP A 642 40.78 35.33 8.02
CA ASP A 642 41.47 36.24 8.90
C ASP A 642 42.50 37.06 8.11
N VAL A 643 42.10 38.28 7.73
CA VAL A 643 42.94 39.26 7.04
C VAL A 643 43.95 39.95 7.96
N LEU A 644 43.82 39.80 9.29
CA LEU A 644 44.69 40.43 10.29
C LEU A 644 45.84 39.52 10.73
N SER A 645 45.78 38.22 10.44
CA SER A 645 46.82 37.20 10.70
C SER A 645 48.27 37.63 10.39
N LYS A 646 48.50 38.43 9.33
CA LYS A 646 49.82 38.95 8.93
C LYS A 646 50.14 40.38 9.44
N CYS A 647 49.32 40.94 10.34
CA CYS A 647 49.43 42.32 10.83
C CYS A 647 49.95 42.38 12.27
N TYR A 648 51.23 42.03 12.45
CA TYR A 648 51.91 41.99 13.75
C TYR A 648 52.13 43.37 14.42
N GLY A 649 51.95 44.47 13.70
CA GLY A 649 52.15 45.84 14.21
C GLY A 649 50.93 46.46 14.93
N GLY A 650 51.20 47.54 15.67
CA GLY A 650 50.18 48.36 16.35
C GLY A 650 49.36 49.27 15.43
N ASP A 651 49.75 49.43 14.15
CA ASP A 651 49.07 50.34 13.21
C ASP A 651 47.60 49.94 12.92
N ILE A 652 46.70 50.71 13.50
CA ILE A 652 45.25 50.59 13.35
C ILE A 652 44.80 50.91 11.91
N SER A 653 45.52 51.78 11.18
CA SER A 653 45.12 52.22 9.84
C SER A 653 45.21 51.08 8.82
N ARG A 654 46.31 50.30 8.85
CA ARG A 654 46.48 49.09 8.03
C ARG A 654 45.42 48.02 8.34
N LYS A 655 45.09 47.81 9.61
CA LYS A 655 44.01 46.88 10.04
C LYS A 655 42.65 47.33 9.50
N LYS A 656 42.30 48.62 9.64
CA LYS A 656 41.06 49.22 9.11
C LYS A 656 40.98 49.11 7.58
N LYS A 657 42.07 49.32 6.84
CA LYS A 657 42.12 49.23 5.36
C LYS A 657 41.79 47.81 4.88
N LEU A 658 42.33 46.79 5.53
CA LEU A 658 42.07 45.38 5.20
C LEU A 658 40.62 44.98 5.51
N LEU A 659 40.08 45.41 6.66
CA LEU A 659 38.68 45.18 7.03
C LEU A 659 37.69 45.86 6.07
N LYS A 660 37.95 47.12 5.65
CA LYS A 660 37.14 47.80 4.63
C LYS A 660 37.13 47.03 3.30
N LYS A 661 38.30 46.63 2.79
CA LYS A 661 38.41 45.85 1.55
C LYS A 661 37.68 44.50 1.64
N GLN A 662 37.71 43.85 2.81
CA GLN A 662 36.94 42.62 3.04
C GLN A 662 35.43 42.88 3.08
N ALA A 663 34.97 43.95 3.73
CA ALA A 663 33.56 44.30 3.81
C ALA A 663 32.97 44.68 2.44
N GLU A 664 33.68 45.49 1.65
CA GLU A 664 33.32 45.85 0.27
C GLU A 664 33.27 44.60 -0.63
N GLY A 665 34.28 43.72 -0.52
CA GLY A 665 34.30 42.43 -1.22
C GLY A 665 33.08 41.57 -0.89
N LYS A 666 32.71 41.45 0.40
CA LYS A 666 31.51 40.73 0.84
C LYS A 666 30.22 41.37 0.35
N LYS A 667 30.13 42.71 0.32
CA LYS A 667 28.96 43.43 -0.22
C LYS A 667 28.80 43.17 -1.73
N ARG A 668 29.90 43.20 -2.49
CA ARG A 668 29.90 42.84 -3.93
C ARG A 668 29.52 41.38 -4.16
N MET A 669 30.08 40.45 -3.38
CA MET A 669 29.73 39.03 -3.48
C MET A 669 28.26 38.77 -3.15
N LYS A 670 27.67 39.45 -2.16
CA LYS A 670 26.23 39.29 -1.86
C LYS A 670 25.32 39.77 -3.01
N ALA A 671 25.70 40.82 -3.73
CA ALA A 671 24.87 41.39 -4.78
C ALA A 671 24.86 40.58 -6.10
N VAL A 672 25.84 39.68 -6.29
CA VAL A 672 26.00 38.89 -7.52
C VAL A 672 25.92 37.38 -7.25
N GLY A 673 26.17 36.94 -6.01
CA GLY A 673 26.17 35.53 -5.63
C GLY A 673 24.76 34.96 -5.51
N LYS A 674 24.36 34.17 -6.52
CA LYS A 674 23.32 33.15 -6.35
C LYS A 674 23.81 32.08 -5.38
N VAL A 675 22.89 31.45 -4.68
CA VAL A 675 23.16 30.35 -3.74
C VAL A 675 22.55 29.09 -4.34
N GLU A 676 23.39 28.29 -5.00
CA GLU A 676 22.99 26.94 -5.39
C GLU A 676 22.87 26.09 -4.11
N VAL A 677 21.73 25.42 -3.98
CA VAL A 677 21.44 24.49 -2.88
C VAL A 677 21.76 23.09 -3.39
N PRO A 678 22.63 22.31 -2.72
CA PRO A 678 22.93 20.95 -3.14
C PRO A 678 21.67 20.08 -3.19
N GLN A 679 21.57 19.20 -4.19
CA GLN A 679 20.47 18.24 -4.29
C GLN A 679 20.38 17.36 -3.02
N GLU A 680 21.51 16.98 -2.43
CA GLU A 680 21.59 16.31 -1.12
C GLU A 680 20.88 17.08 0.00
N ALA A 681 20.97 18.41 0.02
CA ALA A 681 20.32 19.25 1.02
C ALA A 681 18.79 19.30 0.82
N PHE A 682 18.32 19.31 -0.43
CA PHE A 682 16.90 19.15 -0.74
C PHE A 682 16.37 17.77 -0.31
N MET A 683 17.11 16.72 -0.67
CA MET A 683 16.79 15.33 -0.35
C MET A 683 16.69 15.09 1.15
N ALA A 684 17.61 15.67 1.93
CA ALA A 684 17.56 15.61 3.38
C ALA A 684 16.33 16.33 3.94
N VAL A 685 15.95 17.52 3.44
CA VAL A 685 14.74 18.22 3.92
C VAL A 685 13.47 17.45 3.62
N LEU A 686 13.31 16.92 2.39
CA LEU A 686 12.11 16.16 1.99
C LEU A 686 11.96 14.86 2.79
N ARG A 687 13.05 14.12 3.01
CA ARG A 687 13.04 12.93 3.89
C ARG A 687 12.72 13.30 5.35
N LEU A 688 13.23 14.44 5.81
CA LEU A 688 13.02 14.92 7.17
C LEU A 688 11.61 15.47 7.44
N GLU A 689 10.75 15.76 6.45
CA GLU A 689 9.35 16.11 6.76
C GLU A 689 8.61 14.96 7.46
N LYS A 690 8.97 13.69 7.18
CA LYS A 690 8.50 12.53 7.97
C LYS A 690 8.96 12.58 9.44
N GLU A 691 10.16 13.10 9.74
CA GLU A 691 10.71 13.14 11.12
C GLU A 691 10.42 14.45 11.88
N VAL A 692 10.28 15.57 11.17
CA VAL A 692 10.11 16.91 11.76
C VAL A 692 8.72 17.08 12.36
N ILE A 693 7.70 16.44 11.79
CA ILE A 693 6.36 16.36 12.39
C ILE A 693 6.44 15.59 13.73
N ILE A 694 7.22 14.50 13.80
CA ILE A 694 7.48 13.72 15.02
C ILE A 694 8.22 14.56 16.09
N GLN A 695 9.05 15.52 15.70
CA GLN A 695 9.73 16.44 16.64
C GLN A 695 8.87 17.63 17.09
N LEU A 696 7.89 18.05 16.30
CA LEU A 696 6.96 19.13 16.68
C LEU A 696 5.80 18.64 17.56
N SER A 697 5.39 17.38 17.41
CA SER A 697 4.39 16.72 18.27
C SER A 697 4.94 16.39 19.67
N ARG A 698 6.25 16.13 19.77
CA ARG A 698 6.98 16.06 21.05
C ARG A 698 7.18 17.47 21.61
N GLY A 699 6.19 17.92 22.39
CA GLY A 699 6.11 19.25 23.00
C GLY A 699 7.45 19.76 23.54
N GLY A 700 7.76 21.03 23.24
CA GLY A 700 9.12 21.59 23.28
C GLY A 700 9.90 21.40 24.58
N GLY A 701 10.70 20.35 24.65
CA GLY A 701 11.62 20.05 25.73
C GLY A 701 13.00 19.63 25.22
N GLY A 702 14.03 20.44 25.50
CA GLY A 702 15.45 20.04 25.42
C GLY A 702 16.03 19.77 24.02
N LEU A 703 16.52 20.81 23.35
CA LEU A 703 17.47 20.65 22.24
C LEU A 703 18.82 20.10 22.77
N GLY A 704 18.95 18.78 22.81
CA GLY A 704 20.25 18.10 22.97
C GLY A 704 20.18 16.75 23.70
N CYS A 705 19.94 15.66 22.95
CA CYS A 705 20.40 14.30 23.31
C CYS A 705 20.23 13.20 22.23
N ILE A 706 19.53 13.46 21.11
CA ILE A 706 19.05 12.38 20.21
C ILE A 706 20.11 11.85 19.20
N ILE A 707 21.26 12.52 19.02
CA ILE A 707 22.23 12.20 17.94
C ILE A 707 23.01 10.88 18.17
N CYS A 708 23.05 10.31 19.39
CA CYS A 708 23.91 9.16 19.68
C CYS A 708 23.29 7.75 19.48
N CYS A 709 21.97 7.61 19.32
CA CYS A 709 21.34 6.27 19.29
C CYS A 709 21.22 5.64 17.90
N ALA A 710 21.48 6.38 16.82
CA ALA A 710 21.20 5.95 15.45
C ALA A 710 22.18 4.90 14.84
N HIS A 711 22.99 4.22 15.66
CA HIS A 711 24.07 3.33 15.17
C HIS A 711 24.28 2.04 15.98
N LEU A 712 23.38 1.69 16.92
CA LEU A 712 23.47 0.43 17.67
C LEU A 712 22.56 -0.62 17.01
N LYS A 713 23.12 -1.80 16.71
CA LYS A 713 22.47 -2.86 15.92
C LYS A 713 21.83 -3.98 16.75
N ASP A 714 21.95 -3.94 18.08
CA ASP A 714 21.49 -5.02 18.97
C ASP A 714 20.51 -4.52 20.05
N PRO A 715 19.34 -5.17 20.22
CA PRO A 715 18.28 -4.70 21.14
C PRO A 715 18.62 -4.85 22.63
N LYS A 716 19.73 -5.51 22.98
CA LYS A 716 20.20 -5.63 24.37
C LYS A 716 20.99 -4.41 24.83
N GLU A 717 21.65 -3.68 23.93
CA GLU A 717 22.44 -2.49 24.28
C GLU A 717 21.53 -1.28 24.56
N SER A 718 20.40 -1.16 23.84
CA SER A 718 19.40 -0.10 24.06
C SER A 718 18.76 -0.13 25.45
N ILE A 719 18.50 -1.32 25.99
CA ILE A 719 17.87 -1.47 27.32
C ILE A 719 18.77 -0.94 28.44
N ILE A 720 20.08 -1.19 28.34
CA ILE A 720 21.08 -0.74 29.32
C ILE A 720 21.21 0.79 29.31
N VAL A 721 21.18 1.42 28.13
CA VAL A 721 21.28 2.89 28.01
C VAL A 721 20.06 3.60 28.60
N CYS A 722 18.84 3.10 28.35
CA CYS A 722 17.62 3.65 28.94
C CYS A 722 17.61 3.53 30.47
N ALA A 723 17.92 2.35 31.02
CA ALA A 723 17.93 2.12 32.46
C ALA A 723 18.93 3.04 33.22
N ILE A 724 20.07 3.35 32.60
CA ILE A 724 21.05 4.29 33.17
C ILE A 724 20.52 5.73 33.14
N GLN A 725 19.73 6.12 32.14
CA GLN A 725 19.24 7.50 32.01
C GLN A 725 18.17 7.87 33.05
N ASP A 726 17.25 6.95 33.38
CA ASP A 726 16.23 7.20 34.43
C ASP A 726 16.88 7.38 35.83
N LEU A 727 17.96 6.65 36.11
CA LEU A 727 18.72 6.76 37.37
C LEU A 727 19.40 8.12 37.61
N TYR A 728 19.61 8.92 36.56
CA TYR A 728 20.18 10.28 36.69
C TYR A 728 19.10 11.39 36.77
N ALA A 729 17.81 11.07 36.61
CA ALA A 729 16.73 12.05 36.65
C ALA A 729 16.31 12.44 38.08
N THR A 730 16.47 11.56 39.06
CA THR A 730 16.09 11.80 40.47
C THR A 730 17.18 12.53 41.25
N LYS A 731 16.91 13.76 41.72
CA LYS A 731 17.87 14.60 42.48
C LYS A 731 17.97 14.25 43.98
N ASP A 732 17.67 13.02 44.38
CA ASP A 732 17.70 12.58 45.78
C ASP A 732 18.88 11.64 46.07
N PRO A 733 19.82 12.02 46.97
CA PRO A 733 21.01 11.21 47.27
C PRO A 733 20.69 9.78 47.79
N ILE A 734 19.53 9.59 48.40
CA ILE A 734 19.12 8.35 49.06
C ILE A 734 18.65 7.30 48.05
N SER A 735 17.90 7.69 47.01
CA SER A 735 17.42 6.77 45.95
C SER A 735 18.59 6.16 45.15
N CYS A 736 19.65 6.94 44.93
CA CYS A 736 20.86 6.53 44.22
C CYS A 736 21.67 5.48 45.02
N PHE A 737 21.57 5.48 46.35
CA PHE A 737 22.23 4.49 47.21
C PHE A 737 21.45 3.16 47.22
N ILE A 738 20.12 3.22 47.37
CA ILE A 738 19.24 2.04 47.35
C ILE A 738 19.30 1.33 45.98
N SER A 739 19.27 2.09 44.88
CA SER A 739 19.32 1.50 43.52
C SER A 739 20.64 0.81 43.21
N LYS A 740 21.77 1.27 43.80
CA LYS A 740 23.07 0.61 43.69
C LYS A 740 23.11 -0.75 44.40
N MET A 741 22.41 -0.91 45.53
CA MET A 741 22.28 -2.22 46.17
C MET A 741 21.44 -3.19 45.33
N VAL A 742 20.32 -2.72 44.77
CA VAL A 742 19.41 -3.57 43.97
C VAL A 742 20.10 -4.08 42.69
N PHE A 743 20.82 -3.21 41.96
CA PHE A 743 21.52 -3.61 40.73
C PHE A 743 22.70 -4.56 40.99
N SER A 744 23.31 -4.54 42.18
CA SER A 744 24.41 -5.46 42.53
C SER A 744 23.94 -6.90 42.78
N TYR A 745 22.63 -7.13 42.92
CA TYR A 745 22.04 -8.43 43.30
C TYR A 745 21.55 -9.27 42.10
N GLN A 746 21.61 -8.77 40.86
CA GLN A 746 21.00 -9.43 39.69
C GLN A 746 21.94 -9.76 38.53
N THR A 747 23.26 -9.57 38.65
CA THR A 747 24.21 -9.87 37.56
C THR A 747 25.38 -10.76 37.99
N GLU A 748 25.07 -11.96 38.46
CA GLU A 748 26.01 -13.08 38.32
C GLU A 748 25.81 -13.73 36.93
N HIS A 749 26.93 -13.90 36.22
CA HIS A 749 27.13 -14.51 34.89
C HIS A 749 27.33 -13.59 33.66
N LEU A 750 28.59 -13.57 33.20
CA LEU A 750 29.05 -13.57 31.80
C LEU A 750 28.59 -12.43 30.85
N VAL A 751 29.49 -11.46 30.57
CA VAL A 751 30.33 -11.47 29.34
C VAL A 751 31.30 -10.25 29.30
N GLN A 752 32.59 -10.58 29.21
CA GLN A 752 33.77 -9.82 28.72
C GLN A 752 33.92 -8.29 28.86
N ILE A 753 34.96 -7.96 29.64
CA ILE A 753 35.70 -6.70 29.72
C ILE A 753 36.27 -6.27 28.34
N ARG A 754 35.77 -5.16 27.78
CA ARG A 754 36.55 -4.33 26.82
C ARG A 754 36.05 -2.88 26.62
N PHE A 755 34.81 -2.55 26.96
CA PHE A 755 34.24 -1.22 26.72
C PHE A 755 34.68 -0.12 27.71
N LEU A 756 35.06 -0.48 28.94
CA LEU A 756 35.27 0.50 30.03
C LEU A 756 36.54 1.37 29.90
N GLN A 757 37.50 1.02 29.04
CA GLN A 757 38.75 1.79 28.85
C GLN A 757 38.61 2.97 27.87
N ILE A 758 37.56 3.02 27.04
CA ILE A 758 37.41 4.07 26.00
C ILE A 758 36.65 5.30 26.53
N LEU A 759 35.71 5.10 27.46
CA LEU A 759 34.87 6.17 28.01
C LEU A 759 35.59 7.05 29.06
N THR A 760 36.53 6.48 29.82
CA THR A 760 37.28 7.20 30.87
C THR A 760 38.33 8.17 30.33
N VAL A 761 38.85 7.95 29.12
CA VAL A 761 39.90 8.82 28.52
C VAL A 761 39.31 10.11 27.90
N ASN A 762 38.10 10.06 27.35
CA ASN A 762 37.52 11.21 26.63
C ASN A 762 36.83 12.24 27.53
N HIS A 763 36.20 11.84 28.65
CA HIS A 763 35.49 12.80 29.51
C HIS A 763 36.37 13.58 30.50
N CYS A 764 37.56 13.09 30.87
CA CYS A 764 38.49 13.84 31.71
C CYS A 764 39.10 15.08 31.01
N ASN A 765 39.08 15.15 29.68
CA ASN A 765 39.72 16.23 28.91
C ASN A 765 38.87 17.50 28.70
N GLN A 766 37.61 17.52 29.15
CA GLN A 766 36.73 18.71 29.05
C GLN A 766 36.49 19.45 30.38
N ALA A 767 36.80 18.87 31.54
CA ALA A 767 36.58 19.51 32.84
C ALA A 767 37.67 20.55 33.23
N TYR A 768 38.89 20.45 32.69
CA TYR A 768 40.01 21.33 33.03
C TYR A 768 40.29 22.41 31.96
N LYS A 769 39.37 23.38 31.82
CA LYS A 769 39.68 24.66 31.15
C LYS A 769 39.11 25.92 31.79
N TYR A 770 38.58 25.84 33.01
CA TYR A 770 38.11 26.98 33.81
C TYR A 770 38.60 26.93 35.26
N ARG A 771 39.89 27.26 35.46
CA ARG A 771 40.50 27.98 36.61
C ARG A 771 41.99 27.63 36.66
N GLY A 772 42.85 28.65 36.62
CA GLY A 772 44.29 28.45 36.82
C GLY A 772 44.66 28.50 38.31
N LYS A 773 45.40 27.50 38.80
CA LYS A 773 46.50 27.56 39.78
C LYS A 773 46.85 26.16 40.32
N GLY A 774 48.14 25.82 40.33
CA GLY A 774 48.78 25.02 41.38
C GLY A 774 48.61 23.49 41.39
N LEU A 775 49.70 22.78 41.02
CA LEU A 775 50.29 21.62 41.70
C LEU A 775 49.40 20.58 42.43
N GLY A 776 49.56 19.30 42.05
CA GLY A 776 50.11 18.33 43.02
C GLY A 776 49.46 16.94 43.17
N ARG A 777 50.19 15.93 42.69
CA ARG A 777 50.25 14.50 43.13
C ARG A 777 49.12 13.53 42.75
N CYS A 778 49.56 12.43 42.15
CA CYS A 778 48.85 11.15 41.98
C CYS A 778 48.85 10.35 43.28
N LEU A 779 47.96 9.36 43.38
CA LEU A 779 48.16 8.15 44.18
C LEU A 779 47.36 6.99 43.56
N GLU A 780 48.06 5.91 43.25
CA GLU A 780 47.51 4.61 42.84
C GLU A 780 47.03 3.85 44.09
N ILE A 781 45.98 3.03 43.95
CA ILE A 781 45.72 1.90 44.85
C ILE A 781 45.21 0.73 44.00
N ASP A 782 45.96 -0.38 44.02
CA ASP A 782 45.59 -1.66 43.43
C ASP A 782 44.49 -2.39 44.23
N ILE A 783 43.73 -3.24 43.55
CA ILE A 783 42.69 -4.08 44.16
C ILE A 783 43.24 -5.48 44.39
N THR A 784 43.26 -5.93 45.65
CA THR A 784 43.50 -7.34 46.03
C THR A 784 42.26 -7.94 46.67
N SER A 785 41.99 -9.19 46.31
CA SER A 785 40.79 -9.98 46.63
C SER A 785 40.76 -10.57 48.04
N SER A 786 39.57 -10.62 48.65
CA SER A 786 39.14 -11.68 49.56
C SER A 786 37.61 -11.69 49.69
N GLU A 787 36.98 -12.82 49.41
CA GLU A 787 35.60 -13.11 49.78
C GLU A 787 35.56 -13.53 51.26
N ASP A 788 34.61 -13.01 52.03
CA ASP A 788 33.83 -13.66 53.10
C ASP A 788 33.25 -12.63 54.08
N GLU A 789 32.15 -13.03 54.74
CA GLU A 789 31.43 -12.31 55.80
C GLU A 789 30.76 -10.97 55.43
N ILE A 790 29.42 -10.94 55.41
CA ILE A 790 28.60 -10.16 56.36
C ILE A 790 27.18 -10.75 56.37
N CYS A 791 26.94 -11.54 57.41
CA CYS A 791 25.59 -11.75 57.93
C CYS A 791 25.24 -10.57 58.84
N THR A 792 23.95 -10.37 59.14
CA THR A 792 23.40 -9.39 60.11
C THR A 792 23.49 -7.89 59.76
N ALA A 793 22.34 -7.28 59.44
CA ALA A 793 21.83 -6.06 60.09
C ALA A 793 20.46 -5.63 59.48
N HIS A 794 19.38 -6.35 59.82
CA HIS A 794 18.04 -5.72 59.82
C HIS A 794 17.99 -4.70 60.98
N THR A 795 17.95 -3.39 60.71
CA THR A 795 17.21 -2.36 61.49
C THR A 795 17.50 -0.92 61.01
N LEU A 796 16.60 -0.37 60.19
CA LEU A 796 15.92 0.95 60.31
C LEU A 796 15.26 1.33 58.98
#